data_AF-A0A2N0SGP5-F1
#
_entry.id   AF-A0A2N0SGP5-F1
#
_cell.length_a   1.000
_cell.length_b   1.000
_cell.length_c   1.000
_cell.angle_alpha   90.00
_cell.angle_beta   90.00
_cell.angle_gamma   90.00
#
_symmetry.space_group_name_H-M   'P 1'
#
loop_
_entity.id
_entity.type
_entity.pdbx_description
1 polymer ?
#
loop_
_entity_poly.entity_id
_entity_poly.type
_entity_poly.pdbx_seq_one_letter_code
_entity_poly.pdbx_strand_id
1 'polypeptide(L)'
;MLKLEDLSIAQGMNILEIVSDYFSTQPDPTSLHILVQIPTVATEPPKKRAKIEGDTDAEVAEDVKSLRNFWQALKTTKYDKEMPFFTVSEDIKFFGKRSRPSKLFVRKCYNDLLGIIIDNIKNGKRDYRLTGNPGIGKTFFGYYLIYDLVKKGKTVIYDVHTMERFVILLGQTVEEVKYLDRSHDSVEIRIYLSKPEVWYIVDGNPPDDSEAITILICSLNRSHYKTFDKRIPVVRYMPPWSWDEINTCRADIFANLKEKKVRELYTKWGGIPRYILEGALVKGTQSQLNLAIKTCDESIFRYIGGDVEDISHKLIHIWTNSDDNVNPLTNPLVKSSSSLTGPLIESSSSIQPPHSSLIESSSSGQPPTGLLLDHPSQSFTEIFNQHLSLDQPPEQFFDQPSTDPSLDQPIKEEYYTDTIVKFASDYVGQQVILELEKSIIDKCHVDVDAVMKGGKSDPVVGCLFEQIAHRVLRNGGSFKRRSLDTNDEDVITFPKYNLILFTQIDKIQDGAYSIPLDKSFPSVDAIIAPNCLLQMTTTKDHNIKINELKRVRSKLETEKNIGFYFVVPTKLYDIYKKQRYSTTDEKDALNTGPWIKQCLKQYVLGIDLNFRLPVEMSSASSITEQKCYCKGSCNTNQCGCQRNKLPCGEGCHPKNKNKCKNLLDE
;
A
#
# COMPACT_ATOMS: atom_id res chain seq x y z
N MET A 1 25.15 -32.50 25.70
CA MET A 1 25.05 -32.74 24.25
C MET A 1 23.61 -33.08 23.92
N LEU A 2 22.91 -32.20 23.20
CA LEU A 2 21.54 -32.39 22.74
C LEU A 2 21.55 -33.23 21.44
N LYS A 3 20.61 -34.17 21.27
CA LYS A 3 20.50 -35.00 20.05
C LYS A 3 19.60 -34.31 19.01
N LEU A 4 19.94 -34.44 17.72
CA LEU A 4 19.22 -33.76 16.61
C LEU A 4 17.75 -34.22 16.47
N GLU A 5 17.40 -35.36 17.06
CA GLU A 5 16.05 -35.93 17.10
C GLU A 5 15.14 -35.19 18.11
N ASP A 6 15.72 -34.55 19.14
CA ASP A 6 15.01 -33.65 20.06
C ASP A 6 14.78 -32.25 19.43
N LEU A 7 15.50 -31.90 18.35
CA LEU A 7 15.39 -30.64 17.61
C LEU A 7 14.55 -30.75 16.32
N SER A 8 14.22 -31.96 15.87
CA SER A 8 13.40 -32.20 14.68
C SER A 8 12.00 -32.72 15.00
N ILE A 9 11.66 -32.86 16.28
CA ILE A 9 10.30 -33.11 16.78
C ILE A 9 9.83 -32.01 17.78
N ALA A 10 10.66 -30.97 18.05
CA ALA A 10 10.28 -29.76 18.80
C ALA A 10 10.05 -28.54 17.89
N GLN A 11 8.80 -28.08 17.82
CA GLN A 11 8.31 -26.89 17.13
C GLN A 11 8.21 -25.72 18.13
N GLY A 12 8.80 -24.54 17.82
CA GLY A 12 8.33 -23.24 18.35
C GLY A 12 8.94 -22.61 19.61
N MET A 13 10.18 -22.87 20.05
CA MET A 13 10.80 -22.12 21.17
C MET A 13 12.29 -21.76 20.97
N ASN A 14 12.76 -20.66 21.58
CA ASN A 14 14.14 -20.15 21.56
C ASN A 14 15.07 -21.00 22.44
N ILE A 15 16.27 -21.35 21.98
CA ILE A 15 17.19 -22.25 22.70
C ILE A 15 17.65 -21.74 24.07
N LEU A 16 17.67 -20.42 24.31
CA LEU A 16 17.88 -19.85 25.64
C LEU A 16 16.57 -19.74 26.46
N GLU A 17 15.39 -19.69 25.81
CA GLU A 17 14.10 -19.85 26.49
C GLU A 17 13.81 -21.32 26.85
N ILE A 18 14.30 -22.28 26.07
CA ILE A 18 14.15 -23.73 26.32
C ILE A 18 14.99 -24.16 27.53
N VAL A 19 16.08 -23.44 27.83
CA VAL A 19 17.06 -23.85 28.84
C VAL A 19 17.09 -22.92 30.07
N SER A 20 16.41 -21.76 30.06
CA SER A 20 16.44 -20.84 31.22
C SER A 20 15.70 -21.35 32.46
N ASP A 21 14.65 -22.17 32.29
CA ASP A 21 13.88 -22.74 33.41
C ASP A 21 14.70 -23.71 34.28
N TYR A 22 15.86 -24.15 33.79
CA TYR A 22 16.78 -25.00 34.54
C TYR A 22 17.66 -24.22 35.53
N PHE A 23 17.54 -22.88 35.62
CA PHE A 23 18.32 -22.04 36.52
C PHE A 23 17.44 -21.13 37.39
N SER A 24 17.61 -21.17 38.72
CA SER A 24 16.82 -20.37 39.68
C SER A 24 17.13 -18.86 39.66
N THR A 25 18.26 -18.48 39.07
CA THR A 25 18.71 -17.11 38.77
C THR A 25 19.46 -17.15 37.45
N GLN A 26 19.20 -16.22 36.53
CA GLN A 26 19.77 -16.30 35.18
C GLN A 26 21.31 -16.16 35.20
N PRO A 27 22.05 -17.10 34.58
CA PRO A 27 23.49 -16.96 34.42
C PRO A 27 23.84 -15.85 33.40
N ASP A 28 25.02 -15.26 33.56
CA ASP A 28 25.56 -14.26 32.62
C ASP A 28 25.68 -14.85 31.20
N PRO A 29 25.06 -14.23 30.16
CA PRO A 29 25.10 -14.70 28.78
C PRO A 29 26.52 -14.87 28.22
N THR A 30 27.52 -14.18 28.77
CA THR A 30 28.91 -14.22 28.30
C THR A 30 29.71 -15.45 28.78
N SER A 31 29.13 -16.27 29.67
CA SER A 31 29.78 -17.46 30.26
C SER A 31 29.27 -18.81 29.69
N LEU A 32 28.38 -18.79 28.69
CA LEU A 32 27.70 -19.98 28.17
C LEU A 32 28.17 -20.35 26.74
N HIS A 33 28.80 -21.52 26.56
CA HIS A 33 29.22 -22.03 25.25
C HIS A 33 28.50 -23.33 24.89
N ILE A 34 27.74 -23.34 23.79
CA ILE A 34 26.97 -24.50 23.31
C ILE A 34 27.71 -25.16 22.14
N LEU A 35 28.18 -26.39 22.33
CA LEU A 35 28.82 -27.20 21.27
C LEU A 35 27.79 -28.18 20.67
N VAL A 36 27.49 -27.99 19.38
CA VAL A 36 26.58 -28.87 18.62
C VAL A 36 27.42 -29.83 17.77
N GLN A 37 27.30 -31.13 18.03
CA GLN A 37 27.99 -32.17 17.28
C GLN A 37 26.98 -32.92 16.39
N ILE A 38 27.12 -32.79 15.07
CA ILE A 38 26.23 -33.45 14.11
C ILE A 38 26.72 -34.91 13.90
N PRO A 39 25.87 -35.95 14.10
CA PRO A 39 26.27 -37.33 13.83
C PRO A 39 26.24 -37.62 12.31
N THR A 40 27.38 -38.07 11.77
CA THR A 40 27.51 -38.78 10.48
C THR A 40 27.20 -40.27 10.67
N VAL A 41 26.49 -40.88 9.71
CA VAL A 41 26.48 -42.30 9.21
C VAL A 41 25.05 -42.70 8.83
N ALA A 42 24.70 -43.41 7.74
CA ALA A 42 25.24 -43.64 6.41
C ALA A 42 24.18 -44.46 5.63
N THR A 43 23.63 -43.91 4.55
CA THR A 43 23.20 -44.70 3.39
C THR A 43 23.74 -43.97 2.17
N GLU A 44 24.81 -44.54 1.62
CA GLU A 44 25.60 -44.17 0.45
C GLU A 44 25.75 -42.66 0.09
N PRO A 45 26.98 -42.13 0.10
CA PRO A 45 27.20 -40.70 -0.05
C PRO A 45 26.83 -40.23 -1.47
N PRO A 46 26.10 -39.11 -1.64
CA PRO A 46 26.28 -38.34 -2.86
C PRO A 46 27.75 -37.92 -2.84
N LYS A 47 28.51 -38.37 -3.85
CA LYS A 47 29.92 -38.00 -4.03
C LYS A 47 30.05 -36.51 -3.73
N LYS A 48 31.00 -36.16 -2.85
CA LYS A 48 31.51 -34.79 -2.74
C LYS A 48 31.58 -34.24 -4.17
N ARG A 49 30.81 -33.19 -4.49
CA ARG A 49 31.05 -32.41 -5.70
C ARG A 49 32.38 -31.71 -5.49
N ALA A 50 33.45 -32.46 -5.75
CA ALA A 50 34.62 -31.94 -6.40
C ALA A 50 34.14 -31.13 -7.61
N LYS A 51 34.86 -30.04 -7.94
CA LYS A 51 34.71 -29.23 -9.15
C LYS A 51 33.84 -29.92 -10.21
N ILE A 52 32.65 -29.39 -10.48
CA ILE A 52 31.89 -29.85 -11.65
C ILE A 52 32.54 -29.21 -12.87
N GLU A 53 33.58 -29.86 -13.36
CA GLU A 53 33.75 -30.02 -14.79
C GLU A 53 32.62 -30.96 -15.27
N GLY A 54 31.81 -30.48 -16.20
CA GLY A 54 30.91 -31.28 -17.06
C GLY A 54 29.59 -31.73 -16.41
N ASP A 55 28.47 -31.13 -16.85
CA ASP A 55 27.27 -31.96 -17.09
C ASP A 55 27.69 -33.08 -18.05
N THR A 56 27.22 -34.31 -17.84
CA THR A 56 27.59 -35.39 -18.77
C THR A 56 26.99 -35.10 -20.15
N ASP A 57 27.75 -35.33 -21.23
CA ASP A 57 27.30 -35.08 -22.62
C ASP A 57 25.92 -35.71 -22.92
N ALA A 58 25.61 -36.84 -22.26
CA ALA A 58 24.34 -37.55 -22.37
C ALA A 58 23.15 -36.79 -21.74
N GLU A 59 23.34 -36.16 -20.57
CA GLU A 59 22.29 -35.37 -19.91
C GLU A 59 21.95 -34.11 -20.70
N VAL A 60 22.97 -33.43 -21.23
CA VAL A 60 22.81 -32.26 -22.11
C VAL A 60 22.09 -32.66 -23.41
N ALA A 61 22.45 -33.80 -24.00
CA ALA A 61 21.80 -34.31 -25.20
C ALA A 61 20.31 -34.62 -24.99
N GLU A 62 19.94 -35.20 -23.85
CA GLU A 62 18.53 -35.51 -23.52
C GLU A 62 17.72 -34.24 -23.24
N ASP A 63 18.32 -33.22 -22.61
CA ASP A 63 17.71 -31.91 -22.40
C ASP A 63 17.43 -31.18 -23.73
N VAL A 64 18.38 -31.21 -24.67
CA VAL A 64 18.20 -30.63 -26.01
C VAL A 64 17.13 -31.38 -26.80
N LYS A 65 17.12 -32.72 -26.72
CA LYS A 65 16.07 -33.54 -27.34
C LYS A 65 14.69 -33.21 -26.78
N SER A 66 14.56 -33.06 -25.47
CA SER A 66 13.29 -32.67 -24.82
C SER A 66 12.84 -31.27 -25.23
N LEU A 67 13.77 -30.33 -25.37
CA LEU A 67 13.48 -28.98 -25.87
C LEU A 67 12.99 -29.00 -27.33
N ARG A 68 13.63 -29.81 -28.19
CA ARG A 68 13.23 -30.00 -29.59
C ARG A 68 11.85 -30.63 -29.73
N ASN A 69 11.53 -31.63 -28.90
CA ASN A 69 10.19 -32.22 -28.84
C ASN A 69 9.13 -31.18 -28.45
N PHE A 70 9.44 -30.33 -27.47
CA PHE A 70 8.58 -29.20 -27.09
C PHE A 70 8.34 -28.24 -28.26
N TRP A 71 9.41 -27.81 -28.95
CA TRP A 71 9.29 -26.92 -30.10
C TRP A 71 8.45 -27.53 -31.23
N GLN A 72 8.66 -28.82 -31.54
CA GLN A 72 7.87 -29.54 -32.55
C GLN A 72 6.39 -29.61 -32.16
N ALA A 73 6.09 -29.86 -30.88
CA ALA A 73 4.73 -29.86 -30.38
C ALA A 73 4.06 -28.51 -30.57
N LEU A 74 4.71 -27.39 -30.25
CA LEU A 74 4.15 -26.05 -30.51
C LEU A 74 3.73 -25.85 -31.98
N LYS A 75 4.52 -26.39 -32.93
CA LYS A 75 4.21 -26.30 -34.37
C LYS A 75 2.98 -27.11 -34.76
N THR A 76 2.66 -28.20 -34.06
CA THR A 76 1.51 -29.07 -34.39
C THR A 76 0.28 -28.78 -33.55
N THR A 77 0.43 -28.22 -32.33
CA THR A 77 -0.68 -27.86 -31.44
C THR A 77 -1.68 -26.93 -32.14
N LYS A 78 -2.97 -27.30 -32.09
CA LYS A 78 -4.08 -26.43 -32.48
C LYS A 78 -4.67 -25.84 -31.21
N TYR A 79 -4.78 -24.52 -31.17
CA TYR A 79 -5.37 -23.81 -30.05
C TYR A 79 -6.35 -22.78 -30.58
N ASP A 80 -7.55 -22.83 -30.04
CA ASP A 80 -8.58 -21.84 -30.28
C ASP A 80 -8.42 -20.71 -29.25
N LYS A 81 -8.21 -19.48 -29.74
CA LYS A 81 -7.98 -18.31 -28.88
C LYS A 81 -9.21 -17.93 -28.05
N GLU A 82 -10.38 -18.48 -28.38
CA GLU A 82 -11.60 -18.34 -27.57
C GLU A 82 -11.60 -19.27 -26.34
N MET A 83 -10.77 -20.32 -26.34
CA MET A 83 -10.70 -21.25 -25.22
C MET A 83 -9.74 -20.73 -24.13
N PRO A 84 -10.09 -20.83 -22.84
CA PRO A 84 -9.28 -20.30 -21.74
C PRO A 84 -8.01 -21.10 -21.45
N PHE A 85 -7.88 -22.33 -21.98
CA PHE A 85 -6.76 -23.21 -21.66
C PHE A 85 -5.96 -23.61 -22.91
N PHE A 86 -4.66 -23.34 -22.86
CA PHE A 86 -3.70 -23.80 -23.85
C PHE A 86 -2.92 -24.99 -23.28
N THR A 87 -2.94 -26.14 -23.96
CA THR A 87 -2.11 -27.31 -23.59
C THR A 87 -1.21 -27.65 -24.76
N VAL A 88 0.10 -27.78 -24.53
CA VAL A 88 1.06 -28.13 -25.58
C VAL A 88 0.78 -29.55 -26.08
N SER A 89 0.88 -30.51 -25.16
CA SER A 89 0.30 -31.85 -25.20
C SER A 89 0.23 -32.39 -23.76
N GLU A 90 -0.44 -33.53 -23.53
CA GLU A 90 -0.53 -34.11 -22.18
C GLU A 90 0.85 -34.50 -21.60
N ASP A 91 1.73 -35.03 -22.46
CA ASP A 91 3.04 -35.54 -22.06
C ASP A 91 4.19 -34.53 -22.18
N ILE A 92 3.96 -33.40 -22.88
CA ILE A 92 5.01 -32.41 -23.18
C ILE A 92 4.84 -31.19 -22.29
N LYS A 93 5.87 -30.96 -21.47
CA LYS A 93 5.99 -29.78 -20.61
C LYS A 93 6.75 -28.65 -21.32
N PHE A 94 6.50 -27.41 -20.90
CA PHE A 94 7.19 -26.26 -21.45
C PHE A 94 8.72 -26.41 -21.37
N PHE A 95 9.39 -26.16 -22.48
CA PHE A 95 10.85 -26.33 -22.68
C PHE A 95 11.39 -27.74 -22.40
N GLY A 96 10.52 -28.75 -22.36
CA GLY A 96 10.91 -30.12 -22.00
C GLY A 96 11.29 -30.29 -20.53
N LYS A 97 11.05 -29.29 -19.67
CA LYS A 97 11.47 -29.30 -18.27
C LYS A 97 10.37 -29.85 -17.35
N ARG A 98 10.72 -30.85 -16.54
CA ARG A 98 9.77 -31.52 -15.61
C ARG A 98 9.10 -30.59 -14.60
N SER A 99 9.78 -29.51 -14.21
CA SER A 99 9.29 -28.49 -13.28
C SER A 99 8.33 -27.48 -13.89
N ARG A 100 8.19 -27.45 -15.22
CA ARG A 100 7.31 -26.52 -15.93
C ARG A 100 5.94 -27.17 -16.18
N PRO A 101 4.86 -26.38 -16.34
CA PRO A 101 3.55 -26.92 -16.65
C PRO A 101 3.49 -27.50 -18.07
N SER A 102 2.44 -28.26 -18.39
CA SER A 102 2.05 -28.64 -19.76
C SER A 102 0.83 -27.84 -20.27
N LYS A 103 0.08 -27.24 -19.35
CA LYS A 103 -1.15 -26.47 -19.58
C LYS A 103 -1.04 -25.06 -18.98
N LEU A 104 -1.58 -24.06 -19.69
CA LEU A 104 -1.65 -22.66 -19.29
C LEU A 104 -3.11 -22.19 -19.30
N PHE A 105 -3.46 -21.33 -18.34
CA PHE A 105 -4.63 -20.47 -18.46
C PHE A 105 -4.25 -19.22 -19.26
N VAL A 106 -4.89 -19.04 -20.42
CA VAL A 106 -4.69 -17.89 -21.32
C VAL A 106 -5.70 -16.82 -20.94
N ARG A 107 -5.18 -15.70 -20.42
CA ARG A 107 -5.99 -14.57 -19.97
C ARG A 107 -6.42 -13.71 -21.15
N LYS A 108 -7.56 -13.03 -21.03
CA LYS A 108 -8.01 -12.02 -22.02
C LYS A 108 -6.88 -11.02 -22.34
N CYS A 109 -6.26 -10.48 -21.29
CA CYS A 109 -5.17 -9.51 -21.43
C CYS A 109 -3.94 -10.06 -22.18
N TYR A 110 -3.75 -11.38 -22.29
CA TYR A 110 -2.65 -11.94 -23.10
C TYR A 110 -2.91 -11.70 -24.59
N ASN A 111 -4.15 -11.90 -25.04
CA ASN A 111 -4.53 -11.62 -26.43
C ASN A 111 -4.45 -10.12 -26.73
N ASP A 112 -4.93 -9.28 -25.81
CA ASP A 112 -4.90 -7.82 -25.98
C ASP A 112 -3.47 -7.29 -26.06
N LEU A 113 -2.60 -7.68 -25.12
CA LEU A 113 -1.20 -7.27 -25.10
C LEU A 113 -0.44 -7.76 -26.33
N LEU A 114 -0.68 -9.01 -26.77
CA LEU A 114 -0.10 -9.52 -28.02
C LEU A 114 -0.55 -8.70 -29.23
N GLY A 115 -1.84 -8.35 -29.32
CA GLY A 115 -2.37 -7.50 -30.38
C GLY A 115 -1.68 -6.14 -30.42
N ILE A 116 -1.59 -5.47 -29.26
CA ILE A 116 -0.89 -4.18 -29.10
C ILE A 116 0.56 -4.27 -29.56
N ILE A 117 1.30 -5.30 -29.15
CA ILE A 117 2.70 -5.48 -29.53
C ILE A 117 2.82 -5.64 -31.05
N ILE A 118 2.00 -6.52 -31.65
CA ILE A 118 2.05 -6.80 -33.09
C ILE A 118 1.70 -5.55 -33.91
N ASP A 119 0.73 -4.77 -33.50
CA ASP A 119 0.35 -3.55 -34.21
C ASP A 119 1.40 -2.44 -34.07
N ASN A 120 1.98 -2.28 -32.88
CA ASN A 120 3.04 -1.31 -32.66
C ASN A 120 4.35 -1.66 -33.40
N ILE A 121 4.64 -2.95 -33.59
CA ILE A 121 5.79 -3.39 -34.40
C ILE A 121 5.67 -2.95 -35.86
N LYS A 122 4.46 -2.98 -36.43
CA LYS A 122 4.19 -2.46 -37.78
C LYS A 122 4.50 -0.96 -37.87
N ASN A 123 4.32 -0.23 -36.76
CA ASN A 123 4.61 1.20 -36.64
C ASN A 123 6.07 1.50 -36.21
N GLY A 124 6.98 0.53 -36.31
CA GLY A 124 8.41 0.72 -36.06
C GLY A 124 8.85 0.61 -34.60
N LYS A 125 7.95 0.33 -33.65
CA LYS A 125 8.33 0.10 -32.25
C LYS A 125 8.97 -1.29 -32.09
N ARG A 126 10.04 -1.38 -31.30
CA ARG A 126 10.83 -2.62 -31.12
C ARG A 126 11.00 -3.02 -29.67
N ASP A 127 11.10 -2.06 -28.76
CA ASP A 127 11.31 -2.30 -27.34
C ASP A 127 9.99 -2.22 -26.56
N TYR A 128 9.70 -3.26 -25.78
CA TYR A 128 8.51 -3.36 -24.96
C TYR A 128 8.88 -3.74 -23.53
N ARG A 129 8.28 -3.04 -22.56
CA ARG A 129 8.37 -3.40 -21.15
C ARG A 129 6.98 -3.77 -20.64
N LEU A 130 6.82 -5.03 -20.26
CA LEU A 130 5.61 -5.59 -19.68
C LEU A 130 5.83 -5.83 -18.20
N THR A 131 5.14 -5.05 -17.37
CA THR A 131 5.31 -5.10 -15.92
C THR A 131 3.98 -5.31 -15.18
N GLY A 132 4.04 -5.47 -13.86
CA GLY A 132 2.88 -5.68 -13.00
C GLY A 132 3.23 -6.44 -11.72
N ASN A 133 2.22 -6.68 -10.89
CA ASN A 133 2.39 -7.30 -9.57
C ASN A 133 3.10 -8.68 -9.66
N PRO A 134 3.97 -9.06 -8.72
CA PRO A 134 4.54 -10.42 -8.68
C PRO A 134 3.43 -11.49 -8.64
N GLY A 135 3.59 -12.58 -9.40
CA GLY A 135 2.67 -13.74 -9.31
C GLY A 135 1.37 -13.66 -10.12
N ILE A 136 1.19 -12.67 -11.01
CA ILE A 136 0.00 -12.49 -11.86
C ILE A 136 0.07 -13.15 -13.24
N GLY A 137 1.12 -13.94 -13.53
CA GLY A 137 1.23 -14.72 -14.77
C GLY A 137 2.09 -14.12 -15.89
N LYS A 138 2.88 -13.07 -15.60
CA LYS A 138 3.81 -12.46 -16.58
C LYS A 138 4.70 -13.46 -17.33
N THR A 139 5.35 -14.38 -16.61
CA THR A 139 6.16 -15.47 -17.21
C THR A 139 5.33 -16.36 -18.15
N PHE A 140 4.08 -16.67 -17.79
CA PHE A 140 3.18 -17.47 -18.63
C PHE A 140 2.70 -16.71 -19.87
N PHE A 141 2.64 -15.38 -19.82
CA PHE A 141 2.47 -14.58 -21.03
C PHE A 141 3.70 -14.73 -21.96
N GLY A 142 4.91 -14.76 -21.43
CA GLY A 142 6.12 -15.09 -22.20
C GLY A 142 6.02 -16.45 -22.90
N TYR A 143 5.43 -17.45 -22.24
CA TYR A 143 5.23 -18.78 -22.82
C TYR A 143 4.19 -18.76 -23.94
N TYR A 144 3.12 -17.99 -23.75
CA TYR A 144 2.09 -17.78 -24.77
C TYR A 144 2.65 -17.03 -25.99
N LEU A 145 3.51 -16.03 -25.79
CA LEU A 145 4.25 -15.35 -26.86
C LEU A 145 5.11 -16.33 -27.66
N ILE A 146 5.89 -17.16 -26.96
CA ILE A 146 6.75 -18.18 -27.61
C ILE A 146 5.91 -19.12 -28.48
N TYR A 147 4.76 -19.59 -27.99
CA TYR A 147 3.83 -20.40 -28.76
C TYR A 147 3.39 -19.68 -30.06
N ASP A 148 2.85 -18.46 -29.96
CA ASP A 148 2.32 -17.72 -31.11
C ASP A 148 3.43 -17.42 -32.14
N LEU A 149 4.64 -17.07 -31.67
CA LEU A 149 5.81 -16.78 -32.50
C LEU A 149 6.36 -18.02 -33.22
N VAL A 150 6.57 -19.12 -32.50
CA VAL A 150 7.05 -20.39 -33.10
C VAL A 150 6.05 -20.91 -34.12
N LYS A 151 4.75 -20.82 -33.82
CA LYS A 151 3.69 -21.21 -34.76
C LYS A 151 3.76 -20.41 -36.06
N LYS A 152 4.03 -19.09 -35.96
CA LYS A 152 4.25 -18.17 -37.09
C LYS A 152 5.63 -18.29 -37.76
N GLY A 153 6.48 -19.22 -37.32
CA GLY A 153 7.81 -19.43 -37.90
C GLY A 153 8.80 -18.30 -37.59
N LYS A 154 8.65 -17.63 -36.44
CA LYS A 154 9.60 -16.62 -35.96
C LYS A 154 10.70 -17.25 -35.12
N THR A 155 11.90 -16.69 -35.22
CA THR A 155 13.04 -17.05 -34.37
C THR A 155 12.93 -16.32 -33.04
N VAL A 156 13.07 -17.04 -31.93
CA VAL A 156 13.00 -16.48 -30.57
C VAL A 156 14.25 -16.80 -29.79
N ILE A 157 14.83 -15.79 -29.13
CA ILE A 157 15.76 -15.97 -28.02
C ILE A 157 14.97 -15.72 -26.73
N TYR A 158 14.88 -16.74 -25.89
CA TYR A 158 14.27 -16.63 -24.56
C TYR A 158 15.35 -16.64 -23.49
N ASP A 159 15.38 -15.57 -22.71
CA ASP A 159 16.33 -15.31 -21.64
C ASP A 159 15.56 -15.18 -20.33
N VAL A 160 15.83 -16.07 -19.37
CA VAL A 160 15.08 -16.14 -18.12
C VAL A 160 16.03 -16.12 -16.94
N HIS A 161 15.71 -15.32 -15.92
CA HIS A 161 16.52 -15.16 -14.71
C HIS A 161 16.84 -16.48 -13.98
N THR A 162 16.00 -17.50 -14.11
CA THR A 162 16.28 -18.82 -13.54
C THR A 162 17.36 -19.62 -14.27
N MET A 163 17.84 -19.14 -15.43
CA MET A 163 18.89 -19.76 -16.25
C MET A 163 20.02 -18.76 -16.50
N GLU A 164 20.83 -18.48 -15.48
CA GLU A 164 21.89 -17.46 -15.57
C GLU A 164 22.93 -17.77 -16.65
N ARG A 165 23.28 -19.04 -16.85
CA ARG A 165 24.36 -19.46 -17.75
C ARG A 165 23.95 -19.58 -19.23
N PHE A 166 22.67 -19.79 -19.50
CA PHE A 166 22.19 -20.17 -20.84
C PHE A 166 21.00 -19.31 -21.29
N VAL A 167 20.90 -19.08 -22.59
CA VAL A 167 19.67 -18.61 -23.25
C VAL A 167 19.10 -19.73 -24.13
N ILE A 168 17.80 -19.72 -24.36
CA ILE A 168 17.13 -20.71 -25.22
C ILE A 168 16.96 -20.11 -26.61
N LEU A 169 17.56 -20.73 -27.63
CA LEU A 169 17.30 -20.43 -29.03
C LEU A 169 16.19 -21.34 -29.55
N LEU A 170 15.11 -20.74 -30.03
CA LEU A 170 14.01 -21.39 -30.74
C LEU A 170 14.04 -20.91 -32.18
N GLY A 171 14.77 -21.63 -33.03
CA GLY A 171 14.90 -21.35 -34.45
C GLY A 171 13.64 -21.67 -35.26
N GLN A 172 13.77 -21.54 -36.58
CA GLN A 172 12.70 -21.84 -37.54
C GLN A 172 12.66 -23.33 -37.90
N THR A 173 13.79 -24.02 -37.75
CA THR A 173 13.96 -25.48 -37.93
C THR A 173 14.28 -26.15 -36.60
N VAL A 174 14.07 -27.47 -36.50
CA VAL A 174 14.31 -28.21 -35.24
C VAL A 174 15.80 -28.28 -34.91
N GLU A 175 16.67 -28.27 -35.92
CA GLU A 175 18.12 -28.33 -35.79
C GLU A 175 18.69 -27.06 -35.13
N GLU A 176 18.06 -25.91 -35.40
CA GLU A 176 18.40 -24.61 -34.80
C GLU A 176 17.99 -24.49 -33.32
N VAL A 177 17.15 -25.38 -32.81
CA VAL A 177 16.67 -25.33 -31.42
C VAL A 177 17.73 -25.89 -30.47
N LYS A 178 18.23 -25.04 -29.57
CA LYS A 178 19.30 -25.38 -28.61
C LYS A 178 19.38 -24.41 -27.43
N TYR A 179 20.10 -24.82 -26.39
CA TYR A 179 20.60 -23.92 -25.35
C TYR A 179 21.92 -23.31 -25.83
N LEU A 180 22.09 -22.00 -25.65
CA LEU A 180 23.33 -21.28 -25.95
C LEU A 180 23.96 -20.81 -24.64
N ASP A 181 25.21 -21.18 -24.40
CA ASP A 181 25.99 -20.75 -23.24
C ASP A 181 26.39 -19.28 -23.43
N ARG A 182 26.05 -18.42 -22.47
CA ARG A 182 26.30 -16.97 -22.56
C ARG A 182 27.77 -16.62 -22.77
N SER A 183 28.69 -17.44 -22.27
CA SER A 183 30.12 -17.22 -22.39
C SER A 183 30.66 -17.81 -23.70
N HIS A 184 30.40 -19.09 -23.93
CA HIS A 184 30.96 -19.83 -25.07
C HIS A 184 30.30 -19.44 -26.39
N ASP A 185 28.98 -19.23 -26.40
CA ASP A 185 28.19 -18.90 -27.59
C ASP A 185 27.89 -17.40 -27.69
N SER A 186 28.62 -16.56 -26.97
CA SER A 186 28.41 -15.10 -26.92
C SER A 186 28.37 -14.45 -28.32
N VAL A 187 29.22 -14.92 -29.25
CA VAL A 187 29.24 -14.45 -30.63
C VAL A 187 27.96 -14.82 -31.37
N GLU A 188 27.49 -16.07 -31.22
CA GLU A 188 26.27 -16.55 -31.87
C GLU A 188 25.04 -15.81 -31.32
N ILE A 189 24.95 -15.63 -30.00
CA ILE A 189 23.88 -14.86 -29.36
C ILE A 189 23.85 -13.44 -29.94
N ARG A 190 24.99 -12.74 -30.02
CA ARG A 190 25.05 -11.39 -30.61
C ARG A 190 24.61 -11.35 -32.07
N ILE A 191 24.97 -12.35 -32.88
CA ILE A 191 24.55 -12.43 -34.29
C ILE A 191 23.03 -12.54 -34.43
N TYR A 192 22.36 -13.27 -33.53
CA TYR A 192 20.90 -13.31 -33.54
C TYR A 192 20.29 -12.02 -32.99
N LEU A 193 20.87 -11.44 -31.94
CA LEU A 193 20.40 -10.19 -31.35
C LEU A 193 20.62 -8.95 -32.25
N SER A 194 21.47 -9.03 -33.28
CA SER A 194 21.63 -7.99 -34.30
C SER A 194 20.64 -8.10 -35.46
N LYS A 195 19.69 -9.05 -35.42
CA LYS A 195 18.72 -9.27 -36.50
C LYS A 195 17.36 -8.66 -36.13
N PRO A 196 16.82 -7.71 -36.90
CA PRO A 196 15.59 -7.01 -36.56
C PRO A 196 14.32 -7.89 -36.61
N GLU A 197 14.38 -9.05 -37.25
CA GLU A 197 13.29 -10.03 -37.32
C GLU A 197 13.25 -11.01 -36.14
N VAL A 198 14.32 -11.09 -35.35
CA VAL A 198 14.41 -11.96 -34.17
C VAL A 198 13.60 -11.36 -33.03
N TRP A 199 12.99 -12.23 -32.21
CA TRP A 199 12.28 -11.85 -31.00
C TRP A 199 13.11 -12.20 -29.78
N TYR A 200 13.49 -11.21 -29.00
CA TYR A 200 14.25 -11.37 -27.77
C TYR A 200 13.31 -11.17 -26.58
N ILE A 201 12.91 -12.28 -25.94
CA ILE A 201 12.02 -12.27 -24.78
C ILE A 201 12.86 -12.45 -23.53
N VAL A 202 12.84 -11.45 -22.65
CA VAL A 202 13.64 -11.42 -21.42
C VAL A 202 12.71 -11.47 -20.21
N ASP A 203 12.87 -12.44 -19.32
CA ASP A 203 12.01 -12.66 -18.16
C ASP A 203 12.81 -12.54 -16.85
N GLY A 204 12.71 -11.38 -16.21
CA GLY A 204 13.32 -11.09 -14.92
C GLY A 204 14.80 -10.70 -14.95
N ASN A 205 15.42 -10.59 -16.13
CA ASN A 205 16.78 -10.10 -16.32
C ASN A 205 16.80 -8.70 -16.98
N PRO A 206 17.83 -7.87 -16.74
CA PRO A 206 18.11 -6.72 -17.59
C PRO A 206 18.42 -7.21 -19.02
N PRO A 207 17.74 -6.69 -20.07
CA PRO A 207 18.03 -7.07 -21.44
C PRO A 207 19.41 -6.64 -21.91
N ASP A 208 20.05 -7.48 -22.72
CA ASP A 208 21.25 -7.13 -23.46
C ASP A 208 20.98 -6.07 -24.54
N ASP A 209 22.06 -5.52 -25.12
CA ASP A 209 21.96 -4.64 -26.29
C ASP A 209 21.65 -5.41 -27.56
N SER A 210 20.66 -4.93 -28.32
CA SER A 210 20.05 -5.69 -29.40
C SER A 210 19.28 -4.80 -30.37
N GLU A 211 19.30 -5.16 -31.65
CA GLU A 211 18.44 -4.62 -32.72
C GLU A 211 17.15 -5.45 -32.91
N ALA A 212 17.05 -6.59 -32.22
CA ALA A 212 15.89 -7.48 -32.24
C ALA A 212 14.66 -6.83 -31.57
N ILE A 213 13.49 -7.40 -31.84
CA ILE A 213 12.25 -7.02 -31.13
C ILE A 213 12.39 -7.50 -29.68
N THR A 214 12.62 -6.58 -28.75
CA THR A 214 12.91 -6.90 -27.35
C THR A 214 11.68 -6.73 -26.48
N ILE A 215 11.28 -7.80 -25.81
CA ILE A 215 10.17 -7.81 -24.84
C ILE A 215 10.74 -8.14 -23.46
N LEU A 216 10.86 -7.12 -22.62
CA LEU A 216 11.19 -7.27 -21.22
C LEU A 216 9.92 -7.55 -20.41
N ILE A 217 9.86 -8.72 -19.79
CA ILE A 217 8.86 -9.14 -18.82
C ILE A 217 9.48 -9.02 -17.43
N CYS A 218 8.99 -8.11 -16.60
CA CYS A 218 9.60 -7.85 -15.30
C CYS A 218 8.57 -7.49 -14.22
N SER A 219 8.97 -7.59 -12.95
CA SER A 219 8.21 -6.98 -11.85
C SER A 219 8.40 -5.46 -11.86
N LEU A 220 7.70 -4.76 -10.96
CA LEU A 220 7.84 -3.32 -10.75
C LEU A 220 9.17 -2.94 -10.07
N ASN A 221 10.11 -3.87 -9.91
CA ASN A 221 11.41 -3.59 -9.33
C ASN A 221 12.27 -2.81 -10.33
N ARG A 222 12.64 -1.58 -9.94
CA ARG A 222 13.39 -0.64 -10.78
C ARG A 222 14.74 -1.19 -11.24
N SER A 223 15.39 -2.02 -10.43
CA SER A 223 16.68 -2.64 -10.80
C SER A 223 16.59 -3.47 -12.09
N HIS A 224 15.44 -4.06 -12.40
CA HIS A 224 15.28 -4.94 -13.57
C HIS A 224 15.16 -4.18 -14.89
N TYR A 225 14.71 -2.92 -14.88
CA TYR A 225 14.38 -2.18 -16.10
C TYR A 225 15.03 -0.80 -16.21
N LYS A 226 15.66 -0.27 -15.16
CA LYS A 226 16.22 1.10 -15.15
C LYS A 226 17.13 1.39 -16.34
N THR A 227 17.95 0.44 -16.75
CA THR A 227 18.84 0.59 -17.91
C THR A 227 18.06 0.48 -19.23
N PHE A 228 17.12 -0.46 -19.31
CA PHE A 228 16.29 -0.67 -20.49
C PHE A 228 15.37 0.52 -20.79
N ASP A 229 14.83 1.17 -19.75
CA ASP A 229 13.98 2.37 -19.89
C ASP A 229 14.68 3.54 -20.58
N LYS A 230 16.02 3.57 -20.60
CA LYS A 230 16.79 4.56 -21.38
C LYS A 230 16.56 4.45 -22.89
N ARG A 231 16.08 3.28 -23.37
CA ARG A 231 15.66 3.05 -24.76
C ARG A 231 14.26 3.56 -25.07
N ILE A 232 13.55 4.09 -24.06
CA ILE A 232 12.17 4.59 -24.16
C ILE A 232 11.22 3.49 -24.72
N PRO A 233 11.14 2.33 -24.05
CA PRO A 233 10.31 1.22 -24.50
C PRO A 233 8.82 1.59 -24.42
N VAL A 234 8.01 0.89 -25.21
CA VAL A 234 6.55 0.89 -25.02
C VAL A 234 6.23 0.14 -23.73
N VAL A 235 5.74 0.85 -22.72
CA VAL A 235 5.42 0.29 -21.41
C VAL A 235 3.97 -0.17 -21.37
N ARG A 236 3.72 -1.39 -20.89
CA ARG A 236 2.39 -1.88 -20.56
C ARG A 236 2.35 -2.59 -19.20
N TYR A 237 1.22 -2.50 -18.53
CA TYR A 237 0.97 -3.08 -17.21
C TYR A 237 -0.03 -4.22 -17.32
N MET A 238 0.26 -5.37 -16.71
CA MET A 238 -0.66 -6.51 -16.69
C MET A 238 -1.55 -6.46 -15.45
N PRO A 239 -2.88 -6.57 -15.59
CA PRO A 239 -3.81 -6.43 -14.48
C PRO A 239 -3.74 -7.63 -13.51
N PRO A 240 -4.10 -7.44 -12.23
CA PRO A 240 -4.48 -8.54 -11.34
C PRO A 240 -5.61 -9.40 -11.95
N TRP A 241 -5.80 -10.60 -11.43
CA TRP A 241 -6.81 -11.52 -11.93
C TRP A 241 -8.20 -11.18 -11.39
N SER A 242 -9.21 -11.25 -12.26
CA SER A 242 -10.60 -11.21 -11.82
C SER A 242 -10.98 -12.47 -11.04
N TRP A 243 -12.09 -12.41 -10.28
CA TRP A 243 -12.61 -13.61 -9.62
C TRP A 243 -12.93 -14.72 -10.63
N ASP A 244 -13.48 -14.37 -11.80
CA ASP A 244 -13.83 -15.33 -12.84
C ASP A 244 -12.60 -15.99 -13.45
N GLU A 245 -11.51 -15.25 -13.68
CA GLU A 245 -10.23 -15.81 -14.10
C GLU A 245 -9.70 -16.81 -13.05
N ILE A 246 -9.72 -16.42 -11.77
CA ILE A 246 -9.26 -17.27 -10.66
C ILE A 246 -10.09 -18.55 -10.56
N ASN A 247 -11.42 -18.43 -10.59
CA ASN A 247 -12.29 -19.58 -10.41
C ASN A 247 -12.27 -20.51 -11.63
N THR A 248 -12.14 -19.97 -12.84
CA THR A 248 -11.98 -20.75 -14.07
C THR A 248 -10.69 -21.56 -14.01
N CYS A 249 -9.55 -20.92 -13.73
CA CYS A 249 -8.26 -21.59 -13.59
C CYS A 249 -8.26 -22.62 -12.45
N ARG A 250 -8.91 -22.31 -11.32
CA ARG A 250 -9.10 -23.26 -10.22
C ARG A 250 -9.84 -24.51 -10.66
N ALA A 251 -10.93 -24.37 -11.41
CA ALA A 251 -11.79 -25.50 -11.77
C ALA A 251 -11.05 -26.56 -12.61
N ASP A 252 -10.04 -26.16 -13.40
CA ASP A 252 -9.29 -27.07 -14.27
C ASP A 252 -7.87 -27.37 -13.74
N ILE A 253 -7.01 -26.34 -13.62
CA ILE A 253 -5.58 -26.52 -13.29
C ILE A 253 -5.38 -26.84 -11.82
N PHE A 254 -6.19 -26.25 -10.93
CA PHE A 254 -6.10 -26.46 -9.48
C PHE A 254 -7.36 -27.14 -8.93
N ALA A 255 -7.87 -28.16 -9.64
CA ALA A 255 -9.14 -28.83 -9.32
C ALA A 255 -9.18 -29.44 -7.92
N ASN A 256 -8.02 -29.69 -7.31
CA ASN A 256 -7.88 -30.12 -5.92
C ASN A 256 -8.28 -29.04 -4.89
N LEU A 257 -8.36 -27.77 -5.28
CA LEU A 257 -8.72 -26.66 -4.42
C LEU A 257 -10.23 -26.43 -4.41
N LYS A 258 -10.78 -26.39 -3.19
CA LYS A 258 -12.19 -26.03 -2.95
C LYS A 258 -12.41 -24.54 -3.22
N GLU A 259 -13.45 -24.22 -3.98
CA GLU A 259 -13.82 -22.83 -4.31
C GLU A 259 -13.93 -21.94 -3.05
N LYS A 260 -14.55 -22.45 -1.98
CA LYS A 260 -14.69 -21.70 -0.71
C LYS A 260 -13.33 -21.21 -0.18
N LYS A 261 -12.32 -22.08 -0.16
CA LYS A 261 -10.97 -21.73 0.31
C LYS A 261 -10.34 -20.67 -0.61
N VAL A 262 -10.47 -20.85 -1.92
CA VAL A 262 -9.96 -19.92 -2.93
C VAL A 262 -10.64 -18.55 -2.82
N ARG A 263 -11.94 -18.51 -2.54
CA ARG A 263 -12.71 -17.29 -2.30
C ARG A 263 -12.24 -16.56 -1.04
N GLU A 264 -12.05 -17.28 0.06
CA GLU A 264 -11.46 -16.71 1.29
C GLU A 264 -10.07 -16.10 1.02
N LEU A 265 -9.24 -16.78 0.23
CA LEU A 265 -7.92 -16.25 -0.12
C LEU A 265 -8.01 -15.05 -1.06
N TYR A 266 -8.93 -15.05 -2.03
CA TYR A 266 -9.17 -13.91 -2.92
C TYR A 266 -9.58 -12.65 -2.15
N THR A 267 -10.45 -12.79 -1.13
CA THR A 267 -10.84 -11.66 -0.28
C THR A 267 -9.69 -11.07 0.55
N LYS A 268 -8.59 -11.82 0.74
CA LYS A 268 -7.43 -11.37 1.51
C LYS A 268 -6.30 -10.88 0.61
N TRP A 269 -5.85 -11.74 -0.30
CA TRP A 269 -4.69 -11.52 -1.15
C TRP A 269 -4.99 -10.74 -2.42
N GLY A 270 -6.26 -10.38 -2.68
CA GLY A 270 -6.68 -9.83 -3.97
C GLY A 270 -6.41 -10.79 -5.13
N GLY A 271 -6.55 -10.33 -6.37
CA GLY A 271 -6.40 -11.14 -7.58
C GLY A 271 -4.97 -11.61 -7.93
N ILE A 272 -4.20 -12.14 -6.99
CA ILE A 272 -2.84 -12.66 -7.20
C ILE A 272 -2.81 -14.21 -7.11
N PRO A 273 -2.81 -14.94 -8.24
CA PRO A 273 -2.88 -16.40 -8.29
C PRO A 273 -1.79 -17.12 -7.49
N ARG A 274 -0.57 -16.57 -7.43
CA ARG A 274 0.52 -17.16 -6.66
C ARG A 274 0.12 -17.43 -5.20
N TYR A 275 -0.64 -16.53 -4.59
CA TYR A 275 -1.07 -16.67 -3.20
C TYR A 275 -2.40 -17.39 -3.04
N ILE A 276 -3.29 -17.26 -4.03
CA ILE A 276 -4.66 -17.81 -3.99
C ILE A 276 -4.75 -19.27 -4.46
N LEU A 277 -3.92 -19.66 -5.44
CA LEU A 277 -3.97 -20.97 -6.10
C LEU A 277 -2.71 -21.78 -5.76
N GLU A 278 -1.54 -21.37 -6.25
CA GLU A 278 -0.29 -22.12 -6.05
C GLU A 278 0.08 -22.26 -4.57
N GLY A 279 0.02 -21.15 -3.82
CA GLY A 279 0.28 -21.09 -2.39
C GLY A 279 -0.90 -21.40 -1.48
N ALA A 280 -2.06 -21.83 -2.03
CA ALA A 280 -3.32 -21.88 -1.29
C ALA A 280 -3.28 -22.74 -0.01
N LEU A 281 -2.55 -23.86 -0.09
CA LEU A 281 -2.39 -24.84 0.98
C LEU A 281 -1.05 -24.70 1.73
N VAL A 282 -0.19 -23.77 1.30
CA VAL A 282 1.14 -23.57 1.89
C VAL A 282 1.02 -22.58 3.06
N LYS A 283 1.02 -23.11 4.29
CA LYS A 283 0.87 -22.29 5.52
C LYS A 283 1.87 -21.14 5.58
N GLY A 284 3.14 -21.39 5.24
CA GLY A 284 4.20 -20.37 5.23
C GLY A 284 3.86 -19.19 4.31
N THR A 285 3.37 -19.47 3.10
CA THR A 285 2.90 -18.43 2.16
C THR A 285 1.75 -17.62 2.76
N GLN A 286 0.76 -18.28 3.37
CA GLN A 286 -0.39 -17.59 3.96
C GLN A 286 0.00 -16.70 5.15
N SER A 287 1.00 -17.11 5.95
CA SER A 287 1.52 -16.31 7.06
C SER A 287 2.23 -15.03 6.60
N GLN A 288 2.73 -14.97 5.36
CA GLN A 288 3.41 -13.78 4.85
C GLN A 288 2.49 -12.55 4.80
N LEU A 289 1.18 -12.71 4.55
CA LEU A 289 0.26 -11.56 4.58
C LEU A 289 0.10 -11.01 5.99
N ASN A 290 -0.07 -11.88 6.97
CA ASN A 290 -0.20 -11.47 8.37
C ASN A 290 1.08 -10.82 8.87
N LEU A 291 2.24 -11.34 8.47
CA LEU A 291 3.52 -10.73 8.79
C LEU A 291 3.61 -9.33 8.16
N ALA A 292 3.29 -9.22 6.86
CA ALA A 292 3.30 -7.95 6.14
C ALA A 292 2.41 -6.89 6.79
N ILE A 293 1.20 -7.27 7.20
CA ILE A 293 0.27 -6.39 7.93
C ILE A 293 0.89 -5.92 9.26
N LYS A 294 1.46 -6.83 10.05
CA LYS A 294 2.02 -6.52 11.38
C LYS A 294 3.29 -5.67 11.33
N THR A 295 4.09 -5.82 10.28
CA THR A 295 5.32 -5.04 10.10
C THR A 295 5.09 -3.79 9.27
N CYS A 296 3.84 -3.51 8.88
CA CYS A 296 3.50 -2.32 8.12
C CYS A 296 3.71 -1.07 8.99
N ASP A 297 4.37 -0.08 8.42
CA ASP A 297 4.55 1.23 9.00
C ASP A 297 4.19 2.33 7.97
N GLU A 298 4.49 3.57 8.31
CA GLU A 298 4.20 4.75 7.49
C GLU A 298 4.97 4.74 6.15
N SER A 299 5.97 3.86 5.97
CA SER A 299 6.66 3.71 4.69
C SER A 299 5.74 3.23 3.57
N ILE A 300 4.59 2.62 3.90
CA ILE A 300 3.60 2.19 2.92
C ILE A 300 3.09 3.33 2.04
N PHE A 301 3.03 4.57 2.55
CA PHE A 301 2.63 5.75 1.78
C PHE A 301 3.67 6.21 0.75
N ARG A 302 4.92 5.76 0.89
CA ARG A 302 5.99 6.02 -0.07
C ARG A 302 5.98 5.03 -1.23
N TYR A 303 5.03 4.10 -1.27
CA TYR A 303 4.88 3.15 -2.37
C TYR A 303 4.31 3.85 -3.61
N ILE A 304 5.19 4.49 -4.39
CA ILE A 304 4.90 4.95 -5.74
C ILE A 304 5.95 4.32 -6.66
N GLY A 305 5.70 3.08 -7.07
CA GLY A 305 6.52 2.37 -8.09
C GLY A 305 8.01 2.24 -7.76
N GLY A 306 8.39 2.26 -6.47
CA GLY A 306 9.78 2.28 -6.00
C GLY A 306 10.16 1.10 -5.10
N ASP A 307 11.46 1.02 -4.77
CA ASP A 307 12.22 -0.01 -4.02
C ASP A 307 11.74 -0.25 -2.56
N VAL A 308 10.48 0.01 -2.24
CA VAL A 308 9.93 -0.35 -0.93
C VAL A 308 9.79 -1.87 -0.87
N GLU A 309 10.27 -2.43 0.23
CA GLU A 309 10.51 -3.85 0.53
C GLU A 309 9.48 -4.85 0.00
N ASP A 310 9.87 -6.13 -0.03
CA ASP A 310 9.07 -7.31 -0.46
C ASP A 310 7.67 -7.41 0.21
N ILE A 311 7.44 -6.63 1.27
CA ILE A 311 6.20 -6.52 2.02
C ILE A 311 5.14 -5.70 1.26
N SER A 312 5.55 -4.65 0.54
CA SER A 312 4.61 -3.67 -0.04
C SER A 312 3.70 -4.27 -1.10
N HIS A 313 4.23 -5.14 -1.96
CA HIS A 313 3.44 -5.78 -3.02
C HIS A 313 2.50 -6.89 -2.53
N LYS A 314 2.57 -7.25 -1.24
CA LYS A 314 1.58 -8.11 -0.58
C LYS A 314 0.41 -7.29 -0.02
N LEU A 315 0.64 -6.00 0.24
CA LEU A 315 -0.36 -5.10 0.82
C LEU A 315 -1.00 -4.16 -0.19
N ILE A 316 -0.26 -3.81 -1.24
CA ILE A 316 -0.65 -2.87 -2.29
C ILE A 316 -0.49 -3.53 -3.64
N HIS A 317 -1.49 -3.36 -4.50
CA HIS A 317 -1.46 -3.79 -5.89
C HIS A 317 -1.54 -2.60 -6.84
N ILE A 318 -0.88 -2.76 -7.98
CA ILE A 318 -1.06 -1.91 -9.15
C ILE A 318 -2.13 -2.51 -10.06
N TRP A 319 -3.12 -1.67 -10.36
CA TRP A 319 -4.17 -1.89 -11.34
C TRP A 319 -3.90 -1.05 -12.59
N THR A 320 -4.60 -1.33 -13.68
CA THR A 320 -4.38 -0.64 -14.96
C THR A 320 -5.69 -0.42 -15.70
N ASN A 321 -5.70 0.53 -16.63
CA ASN A 321 -6.83 0.80 -17.50
C ASN A 321 -6.98 -0.33 -18.53
N SER A 322 -7.87 -1.27 -18.24
CA SER A 322 -8.29 -2.32 -19.17
C SER A 322 -9.75 -2.07 -19.56
N ASP A 323 -10.19 -2.64 -20.68
CA ASP A 323 -11.59 -2.57 -21.14
C ASP A 323 -12.62 -2.87 -20.04
N ASP A 324 -12.29 -3.78 -19.12
CA ASP A 324 -13.21 -4.22 -18.06
C ASP A 324 -13.26 -3.25 -16.84
N ASN A 325 -12.37 -2.24 -16.78
CA ASN A 325 -12.25 -1.31 -15.65
C ASN A 325 -12.95 0.04 -15.86
N VAL A 326 -13.64 0.24 -16.98
CA VAL A 326 -14.43 1.46 -17.24
C VAL A 326 -15.78 1.35 -16.51
N ASN A 327 -15.75 1.51 -15.20
CA ASN A 327 -16.96 1.70 -14.38
C ASN A 327 -16.96 3.16 -13.86
N PRO A 328 -17.98 4.01 -14.14
CA PRO A 328 -17.93 5.45 -13.85
C PRO A 328 -17.99 5.86 -12.36
N LEU A 329 -17.79 4.95 -11.41
CA LEU A 329 -18.09 5.18 -9.98
C LEU A 329 -16.97 4.73 -9.02
N THR A 330 -15.70 4.92 -9.39
CA THR A 330 -14.62 4.93 -8.40
C THR A 330 -13.78 6.18 -8.59
N ASN A 331 -13.88 7.13 -7.67
CA ASN A 331 -13.02 8.31 -7.61
C ASN A 331 -11.54 7.87 -7.67
N PRO A 332 -10.76 8.31 -8.67
CA PRO A 332 -9.34 8.02 -8.70
C PRO A 332 -8.61 8.93 -7.72
N LEU A 333 -8.02 8.34 -6.67
CA LEU A 333 -6.90 8.96 -5.97
C LEU A 333 -5.66 8.84 -6.87
N VAL A 334 -5.16 10.00 -7.30
CA VAL A 334 -3.91 10.27 -8.03
C VAL A 334 -3.79 9.59 -9.42
N LYS A 335 -4.16 10.35 -10.47
CA LYS A 335 -3.64 10.13 -11.83
C LYS A 335 -2.24 10.74 -11.92
N SER A 336 -1.19 9.94 -12.07
CA SER A 336 0.13 10.45 -12.43
C SER A 336 0.32 10.36 -13.93
N SER A 337 0.06 11.46 -14.66
CA SER A 337 0.44 11.59 -16.07
C SER A 337 1.90 12.03 -16.16
N SER A 338 2.78 11.19 -16.69
CA SER A 338 4.15 11.57 -17.04
C SER A 338 4.19 12.22 -18.43
N SER A 339 4.00 13.54 -18.50
CA SER A 339 4.43 14.34 -19.66
C SER A 339 5.08 15.64 -19.17
N LEU A 340 6.39 15.61 -18.97
CA LEU A 340 7.18 16.82 -18.77
C LEU A 340 7.51 17.42 -20.14
N THR A 341 6.68 18.37 -20.59
CA THR A 341 7.09 19.39 -21.56
C THR A 341 6.91 20.75 -20.88
N GLY A 342 8.02 21.32 -20.41
CA GLY A 342 8.02 22.62 -19.76
C GLY A 342 7.81 23.77 -20.75
N PRO A 343 7.11 24.86 -20.38
CA PRO A 343 6.98 26.01 -21.23
C PRO A 343 8.26 26.85 -21.25
N LEU A 344 8.65 27.25 -22.46
CA LEU A 344 9.60 28.31 -22.76
C LEU A 344 9.09 29.62 -22.14
N ILE A 345 9.90 30.23 -21.27
CA ILE A 345 9.73 31.63 -20.90
C ILE A 345 10.89 32.40 -21.54
N GLU A 346 10.56 33.13 -22.59
CA GLU A 346 11.33 34.27 -23.04
C GLU A 346 11.23 35.38 -21.99
N SER A 347 12.37 35.85 -21.50
CA SER A 347 12.47 37.22 -21.01
C SER A 347 13.86 37.76 -21.36
N SER A 348 13.81 38.74 -22.24
CA SER A 348 14.90 39.53 -22.77
C SER A 348 15.45 40.55 -21.75
N SER A 349 16.61 41.12 -22.13
CA SER A 349 17.24 42.36 -21.65
C SER A 349 18.40 42.26 -20.63
N SER A 350 19.61 42.28 -21.21
CA SER A 350 20.71 43.21 -20.96
C SER A 350 21.13 43.54 -19.52
N ILE A 351 22.40 43.24 -19.19
CA ILE A 351 23.48 44.22 -18.94
C ILE A 351 24.82 43.46 -18.83
N GLN A 352 25.84 43.95 -19.55
CA GLN A 352 27.23 43.48 -19.50
C GLN A 352 28.03 44.15 -18.35
N PRO A 353 29.21 43.61 -17.97
CA PRO A 353 29.88 43.81 -16.69
C PRO A 353 30.91 44.95 -16.70
N PRO A 354 31.60 45.19 -15.56
CA PRO A 354 33.04 45.44 -15.68
C PRO A 354 33.93 44.73 -14.63
N HIS A 355 35.03 44.17 -15.15
CA HIS A 355 36.44 44.34 -14.74
C HIS A 355 36.79 44.43 -13.23
N SER A 356 37.43 43.40 -12.63
CA SER A 356 38.88 43.09 -12.59
C SER A 356 39.66 43.75 -11.46
N SER A 357 40.19 42.97 -10.51
CA SER A 357 41.64 42.87 -10.23
C SER A 357 41.97 41.99 -9.00
N LEU A 358 42.99 41.17 -9.24
CA LEU A 358 43.85 40.30 -8.43
C LEU A 358 44.06 40.63 -6.94
N ILE A 359 44.21 39.58 -6.11
CA ILE A 359 45.44 39.25 -5.32
C ILE A 359 45.33 37.82 -4.75
N GLU A 360 46.44 37.09 -4.82
CA GLU A 360 46.68 35.72 -4.40
C GLU A 360 46.73 35.53 -2.87
N SER A 361 46.35 34.35 -2.36
CA SER A 361 47.26 33.46 -1.61
C SER A 361 46.59 32.19 -1.02
N SER A 362 47.21 31.06 -1.36
CA SER A 362 47.45 29.85 -0.55
C SER A 362 46.33 28.94 0.01
N SER A 363 46.37 27.71 -0.51
CA SER A 363 46.34 26.41 0.18
C SER A 363 45.05 25.90 0.86
N SER A 364 44.38 24.94 0.23
CA SER A 364 44.42 23.50 0.58
C SER A 364 43.25 22.78 -0.09
N GLY A 365 43.53 21.66 -0.76
CA GLY A 365 42.57 20.95 -1.59
C GLY A 365 41.64 20.02 -0.80
N GLN A 366 40.34 20.09 -1.09
CA GLN A 366 39.40 18.98 -1.03
C GLN A 366 38.45 19.06 -2.25
N PRO A 367 38.06 17.91 -2.85
CA PRO A 367 37.18 17.87 -4.03
C PRO A 367 35.71 18.19 -3.64
N PRO A 368 34.88 18.65 -4.60
CA PRO A 368 33.64 19.35 -4.32
C PRO A 368 32.50 18.44 -3.88
N THR A 369 31.80 18.92 -2.86
CA THR A 369 30.51 18.48 -2.36
C THR A 369 29.48 18.49 -3.50
N GLY A 370 28.90 17.33 -3.79
CA GLY A 370 27.77 17.21 -4.69
C GLY A 370 26.55 17.94 -4.15
N LEU A 371 25.85 18.65 -5.03
CA LEU A 371 24.54 19.25 -4.82
C LEU A 371 23.54 18.17 -4.36
N LEU A 372 23.26 18.15 -3.06
CA LEU A 372 22.07 17.55 -2.48
C LEU A 372 20.88 18.42 -2.88
N LEU A 373 20.14 17.98 -3.89
CA LEU A 373 18.75 18.39 -4.05
C LEU A 373 17.95 17.71 -2.94
N ASP A 374 17.92 18.34 -1.77
CA ASP A 374 16.97 18.04 -0.71
C ASP A 374 15.57 18.41 -1.21
N HIS A 375 14.85 17.41 -1.73
CA HIS A 375 13.40 17.51 -1.79
C HIS A 375 12.89 17.38 -0.35
N PRO A 376 12.15 18.37 0.19
CA PRO A 376 11.63 18.29 1.54
C PRO A 376 10.68 17.10 1.63
N SER A 377 11.02 16.16 2.50
CA SER A 377 10.15 15.10 2.97
C SER A 377 8.86 15.72 3.50
N GLN A 378 7.74 15.51 2.81
CA GLN A 378 6.43 15.75 3.42
C GLN A 378 6.32 14.84 4.64
N SER A 379 6.11 15.44 5.82
CA SER A 379 6.05 14.67 7.06
C SER A 379 4.71 13.91 7.14
N PHE A 380 4.68 12.80 7.86
CA PHE A 380 3.46 12.02 8.12
C PHE A 380 2.27 12.89 8.58
N THR A 381 2.56 13.99 9.29
CA THR A 381 1.61 15.00 9.72
C THR A 381 0.88 15.67 8.55
N GLU A 382 1.55 15.92 7.42
CA GLU A 382 0.94 16.56 6.24
C GLU A 382 0.01 15.61 5.47
N ILE A 383 0.35 14.32 5.39
CA ILE A 383 -0.49 13.30 4.74
C ILE A 383 -1.77 13.06 5.56
N PHE A 384 -1.65 13.01 6.88
CA PHE A 384 -2.80 12.88 7.77
C PHE A 384 -3.72 14.13 7.70
N ASN A 385 -3.15 15.32 7.54
CA ASN A 385 -3.90 16.58 7.37
C ASN A 385 -4.66 16.66 6.03
N GLN A 386 -4.15 16.06 4.95
CA GLN A 386 -4.82 16.11 3.63
C GLN A 386 -6.07 15.23 3.54
N HIS A 387 -6.11 14.08 4.23
CA HIS A 387 -7.30 13.22 4.24
C HIS A 387 -8.47 13.76 5.10
N LEU A 388 -8.25 14.85 5.85
CA LEU A 388 -9.27 15.53 6.67
C LEU A 388 -9.98 16.70 5.97
N SER A 389 -9.65 16.99 4.70
CA SER A 389 -10.21 18.13 3.94
C SER A 389 -11.23 17.73 2.86
N LEU A 390 -11.95 16.62 3.03
CA LEU A 390 -13.06 16.25 2.14
C LEU A 390 -14.39 16.70 2.76
N ASP A 391 -14.70 17.99 2.61
CA ASP A 391 -16.06 18.54 2.65
C ASP A 391 -16.07 19.94 1.99
N GLN A 392 -15.53 20.06 0.78
CA GLN A 392 -15.86 21.17 -0.10
C GLN A 392 -16.64 20.65 -1.31
N PRO A 393 -17.84 21.20 -1.60
CA PRO A 393 -18.46 20.98 -2.90
C PRO A 393 -17.54 21.59 -3.97
N PRO A 394 -17.41 20.97 -5.15
CA PRO A 394 -16.60 21.54 -6.22
C PRO A 394 -17.19 22.89 -6.64
N GLU A 395 -16.39 23.95 -6.56
CA GLU A 395 -16.71 25.21 -7.23
C GLU A 395 -16.85 24.93 -8.73
N GLN A 396 -18.03 25.21 -9.27
CA GLN A 396 -18.30 25.15 -10.71
C GLN A 396 -17.53 26.27 -11.40
N PHE A 397 -16.31 25.97 -11.87
CA PHE A 397 -15.69 26.76 -12.93
C PHE A 397 -16.44 26.47 -14.24
N PHE A 398 -17.27 27.42 -14.67
CA PHE A 398 -17.80 27.46 -16.01
C PHE A 398 -16.68 27.87 -16.97
N ASP A 399 -16.02 26.89 -17.60
CA ASP A 399 -15.18 27.16 -18.76
C ASP A 399 -16.08 27.46 -19.96
N GLN A 400 -15.93 28.66 -20.51
CA GLN A 400 -16.50 29.03 -21.81
C GLN A 400 -15.78 28.25 -22.91
N PRO A 401 -16.50 27.68 -23.90
CA PRO A 401 -15.85 26.91 -24.96
C PRO A 401 -15.10 27.84 -25.92
N SER A 402 -13.77 27.68 -25.97
CA SER A 402 -12.95 28.16 -27.08
C SER A 402 -13.20 27.27 -28.30
N THR A 403 -13.80 27.84 -29.33
CA THR A 403 -13.98 27.21 -30.64
C THR A 403 -12.66 27.23 -31.42
N ASP A 404 -11.85 26.18 -31.29
CA ASP A 404 -10.79 25.87 -32.25
C ASP A 404 -11.06 24.51 -32.92
N PRO A 405 -11.49 24.46 -34.19
CA PRO A 405 -11.99 23.25 -34.84
C PRO A 405 -10.89 22.27 -35.34
N SER A 406 -9.65 22.33 -34.84
CA SER A 406 -8.55 21.46 -35.29
C SER A 406 -8.16 20.31 -34.33
N LEU A 407 -8.94 20.03 -33.28
CA LEU A 407 -8.58 19.02 -32.25
C LEU A 407 -9.55 17.83 -32.12
N ASP A 408 -10.57 17.70 -32.97
CA ASP A 408 -11.56 16.61 -32.91
C ASP A 408 -11.07 15.30 -33.59
N GLN A 409 -9.92 14.79 -33.17
CA GLN A 409 -9.68 13.34 -33.26
C GLN A 409 -9.95 12.75 -31.88
N PRO A 410 -10.87 11.76 -31.74
CA PRO A 410 -11.08 11.12 -30.45
C PRO A 410 -9.75 10.53 -29.99
N ILE A 411 -9.27 10.97 -28.83
CA ILE A 411 -8.08 10.41 -28.18
C ILE A 411 -8.34 8.91 -28.07
N LYS A 412 -7.62 8.11 -28.86
CA LYS A 412 -7.74 6.66 -28.82
C LYS A 412 -7.23 6.22 -27.45
N GLU A 413 -8.11 5.71 -26.61
CA GLU A 413 -7.75 5.23 -25.28
C GLU A 413 -6.71 4.10 -25.42
N GLU A 414 -5.51 4.31 -24.87
CA GLU A 414 -4.47 3.29 -24.89
C GLU A 414 -4.62 2.39 -23.66
N TYR A 415 -5.09 1.16 -23.84
CA TYR A 415 -5.21 0.21 -22.73
C TYR A 415 -3.85 -0.26 -22.21
N TYR A 416 -3.85 -0.63 -20.93
CA TYR A 416 -2.72 -1.18 -20.19
C TYR A 416 -1.55 -0.20 -20.02
N THR A 417 -1.80 1.11 -20.06
CA THR A 417 -0.75 2.16 -19.91
C THR A 417 -0.73 2.79 -18.53
N ASP A 418 -1.90 2.89 -17.90
CA ASP A 418 -2.06 3.63 -16.68
C ASP A 418 -1.84 2.73 -15.47
N THR A 419 -1.43 3.34 -14.36
CA THR A 419 -1.29 2.64 -13.08
C THR A 419 -2.21 3.28 -12.05
N ILE A 420 -2.97 2.43 -11.36
CA ILE A 420 -3.82 2.81 -10.24
C ILE A 420 -3.37 2.00 -9.03
N VAL A 421 -2.96 2.67 -7.97
CA VAL A 421 -2.45 2.03 -6.76
C VAL A 421 -3.62 1.82 -5.78
N LYS A 422 -3.82 0.58 -5.33
CA LYS A 422 -4.87 0.21 -4.37
C LYS A 422 -4.34 -0.77 -3.35
N PHE A 423 -4.94 -0.83 -2.15
CA PHE A 423 -4.72 -1.97 -1.27
C PHE A 423 -5.04 -3.29 -1.99
N ALA A 424 -4.36 -4.35 -1.57
CA ALA A 424 -4.50 -5.68 -2.15
C ALA A 424 -5.96 -6.16 -2.10
N SER A 425 -6.67 -5.81 -1.03
CA SER A 425 -8.09 -6.04 -0.80
C SER A 425 -8.63 -5.06 0.26
N ASP A 426 -9.94 -4.95 0.37
CA ASP A 426 -10.59 -4.18 1.45
C ASP A 426 -10.20 -4.71 2.85
N TYR A 427 -10.08 -6.04 2.98
CA TYR A 427 -9.59 -6.67 4.21
C TYR A 427 -8.20 -6.14 4.57
N VAL A 428 -7.27 -6.12 3.61
CA VAL A 428 -5.91 -5.62 3.84
C VAL A 428 -5.92 -4.14 4.21
N GLY A 429 -6.68 -3.31 3.49
CA GLY A 429 -6.80 -1.90 3.81
C GLY A 429 -7.28 -1.67 5.24
N GLN A 430 -8.32 -2.40 5.67
CA GLN A 430 -8.81 -2.32 7.04
C GLN A 430 -7.77 -2.78 8.07
N GLN A 431 -7.08 -3.90 7.84
CA GLN A 431 -6.09 -4.41 8.78
C GLN A 431 -4.86 -3.49 8.88
N VAL A 432 -4.40 -2.93 7.77
CA VAL A 432 -3.30 -1.96 7.76
C VAL A 432 -3.67 -0.71 8.55
N ILE A 433 -4.87 -0.15 8.35
CA ILE A 433 -5.34 1.00 9.12
C ILE A 433 -5.34 0.69 10.61
N LEU A 434 -5.86 -0.48 11.02
CA LEU A 434 -5.88 -0.89 12.42
C LEU A 434 -4.49 -1.04 13.03
N GLU A 435 -3.52 -1.62 12.30
CA GLU A 435 -2.14 -1.76 12.79
C GLU A 435 -1.41 -0.41 12.85
N LEU A 436 -1.63 0.49 11.89
CA LEU A 436 -1.08 1.85 11.94
C LEU A 436 -1.65 2.65 13.11
N GLU A 437 -2.97 2.58 13.34
CA GLU A 437 -3.62 3.19 14.50
C GLU A 437 -3.03 2.66 15.81
N LYS A 438 -2.88 1.34 15.92
CA LYS A 438 -2.27 0.70 17.08
C LYS A 438 -0.82 1.15 17.29
N SER A 439 -0.02 1.20 16.24
CA SER A 439 1.37 1.67 16.30
C SER A 439 1.47 3.11 16.81
N ILE A 440 0.58 4.00 16.36
CA ILE A 440 0.50 5.38 16.85
C ILE A 440 0.15 5.41 18.35
N ILE A 441 -0.86 4.65 18.77
CA ILE A 441 -1.28 4.57 20.17
C ILE A 441 -0.15 4.01 21.06
N ASP A 442 0.55 2.97 20.61
CA ASP A 442 1.67 2.36 21.32
C ASP A 442 2.82 3.37 21.49
N LYS A 443 3.15 4.15 20.45
CA LYS A 443 4.12 5.27 20.54
C LYS A 443 3.69 6.30 21.59
N CYS A 444 2.40 6.67 21.64
CA CYS A 444 1.87 7.56 22.68
C CYS A 444 2.01 6.98 24.09
N HIS A 445 1.73 5.69 24.29
CA HIS A 445 1.89 5.04 25.60
C HIS A 445 3.33 5.04 26.08
N VAL A 446 4.28 4.70 25.20
CA VAL A 446 5.72 4.67 25.52
C VAL A 446 6.23 6.04 25.95
N ASP A 447 5.84 7.09 25.23
CA ASP A 447 6.24 8.47 25.56
C ASP A 447 5.67 8.92 26.91
N VAL A 448 4.38 8.66 27.16
CA VAL A 448 3.75 8.99 28.44
C VAL A 448 4.41 8.24 29.59
N ASP A 449 4.79 6.97 29.41
CA ASP A 449 5.51 6.22 30.43
C ASP A 449 6.92 6.78 30.69
N ALA A 450 7.59 7.31 29.66
CA ALA A 450 8.86 8.03 29.83
C ALA A 450 8.69 9.32 30.63
N VAL A 451 7.65 10.11 30.34
CA VAL A 451 7.30 11.32 31.11
C VAL A 451 6.96 10.99 32.56
N MET A 452 6.21 9.90 32.80
CA MET A 452 5.89 9.42 34.14
C MET A 452 7.16 9.15 34.97
N LYS A 453 8.17 8.52 34.34
CA LYS A 453 9.50 8.23 34.92
C LYS A 453 10.43 9.45 35.05
N GLY A 454 9.95 10.65 34.70
CA GLY A 454 10.73 11.90 34.81
C GLY A 454 11.49 12.29 33.54
N GLY A 455 11.30 11.59 32.44
CA GLY A 455 11.79 11.97 31.12
C GLY A 455 11.03 13.16 30.51
N LYS A 456 11.50 13.64 29.37
CA LYS A 456 10.80 14.64 28.54
C LYS A 456 9.95 13.93 27.49
N SER A 457 8.81 14.54 27.13
CA SER A 457 7.95 14.06 26.04
C SER A 457 8.58 14.36 24.68
N ASP A 458 8.43 13.44 23.74
CA ASP A 458 8.73 13.66 22.32
C ASP A 458 7.71 14.64 21.70
N PRO A 459 8.15 15.78 21.14
CA PRO A 459 7.26 16.77 20.52
C PRO A 459 6.34 16.21 19.43
N VAL A 460 6.80 15.20 18.68
CA VAL A 460 6.00 14.56 17.63
C VAL A 460 4.87 13.74 18.25
N VAL A 461 5.13 13.06 19.37
CA VAL A 461 4.12 12.30 20.10
C VAL A 461 3.10 13.22 20.77
N GLY A 462 3.53 14.38 21.25
CA GLY A 462 2.63 15.45 21.70
C GLY A 462 1.64 15.88 20.60
N CYS A 463 2.14 16.10 19.39
CA CYS A 463 1.29 16.42 18.23
C CYS A 463 0.33 15.29 17.87
N LEU A 464 0.77 14.02 17.91
CA LEU A 464 -0.08 12.87 17.65
C LEU A 464 -1.21 12.75 18.67
N PHE A 465 -0.90 12.96 19.96
CA PHE A 465 -1.89 12.96 21.02
C PHE A 465 -2.93 14.06 20.84
N GLU A 466 -2.51 15.27 20.48
CA GLU A 466 -3.40 16.39 20.19
C GLU A 466 -4.42 16.03 19.09
N GLN A 467 -3.98 15.38 18.01
CA GLN A 467 -4.87 14.91 16.94
C GLN A 467 -5.88 13.85 17.42
N ILE A 468 -5.42 12.89 18.25
CA ILE A 468 -6.31 11.89 18.88
C ILE A 468 -7.35 12.61 19.75
N ALA A 469 -6.92 13.56 20.57
CA ALA A 469 -7.78 14.30 21.48
C ALA A 469 -8.84 15.11 20.74
N HIS A 470 -8.49 15.78 19.63
CA HIS A 470 -9.47 16.44 18.78
C HIS A 470 -10.55 15.50 18.27
N ARG A 471 -10.17 14.33 17.75
CA ARG A 471 -11.11 13.35 17.19
C ARG A 471 -12.03 12.77 18.27
N VAL A 472 -11.48 12.46 19.44
CA VAL A 472 -12.23 11.94 20.59
C VAL A 472 -13.24 12.98 21.10
N LEU A 473 -12.80 14.22 21.35
CA LEU A 473 -13.65 15.26 21.92
C LEU A 473 -14.71 15.76 20.93
N ARG A 474 -14.38 15.87 19.63
CA ARG A 474 -15.34 16.26 18.58
C ARG A 474 -16.47 15.25 18.43
N ASN A 475 -16.16 13.95 18.52
CA ASN A 475 -17.17 12.89 18.38
C ASN A 475 -18.12 12.81 19.59
N GLY A 476 -17.79 13.50 20.68
CA GLY A 476 -18.58 13.51 21.90
C GLY A 476 -18.38 12.24 22.74
N GLY A 477 -18.92 12.27 23.95
CA GLY A 477 -18.76 11.21 24.94
C GLY A 477 -18.77 11.75 26.36
N SER A 478 -18.55 10.87 27.33
CA SER A 478 -18.43 11.21 28.74
C SER A 478 -16.98 11.03 29.20
N PHE A 479 -16.45 12.04 29.89
CA PHE A 479 -15.04 12.14 30.25
C PHE A 479 -14.89 12.43 31.74
N LYS A 480 -13.89 11.81 32.37
CA LYS A 480 -13.52 12.16 33.74
C LYS A 480 -12.93 13.56 33.78
N ARG A 481 -13.39 14.36 34.74
CA ARG A 481 -12.92 15.72 34.96
C ARG A 481 -12.57 15.89 36.43
N ARG A 482 -11.39 16.46 36.70
CA ARG A 482 -10.97 16.88 38.04
C ARG A 482 -10.70 18.37 38.05
N SER A 483 -11.25 19.07 39.03
CA SER A 483 -10.89 20.46 39.28
C SER A 483 -9.45 20.55 39.75
N LEU A 484 -8.64 21.39 39.11
CA LEU A 484 -7.28 21.66 39.57
C LEU A 484 -7.23 22.72 40.69
N ASP A 485 -8.38 23.31 41.03
CA ASP A 485 -8.53 24.24 42.14
C ASP A 485 -8.95 23.53 43.44
N THR A 486 -9.94 22.63 43.37
CA THR A 486 -10.51 21.95 44.54
C THR A 486 -10.16 20.46 44.66
N ASN A 487 -9.65 19.84 43.60
CA ASN A 487 -9.51 18.39 43.43
C ASN A 487 -10.83 17.60 43.41
N ASP A 488 -11.98 18.27 43.31
CA ASP A 488 -13.26 17.56 43.13
C ASP A 488 -13.30 16.88 41.76
N GLU A 489 -13.83 15.66 41.73
CA GLU A 489 -13.99 14.86 40.52
C GLU A 489 -15.44 14.69 40.13
N ASP A 490 -15.72 14.79 38.83
CA ASP A 490 -17.01 14.45 38.24
C ASP A 490 -16.85 13.96 36.79
N VAL A 491 -17.97 13.85 36.09
CA VAL A 491 -18.02 13.44 34.69
C VAL A 491 -18.62 14.59 33.87
N ILE A 492 -17.88 15.03 32.86
CA ILE A 492 -18.36 15.99 31.86
C ILE A 492 -18.79 15.22 30.61
N THR A 493 -19.90 15.63 29.99
CA THR A 493 -20.38 15.04 28.74
C THR A 493 -20.32 16.08 27.63
N PHE A 494 -19.69 15.70 26.53
CA PHE A 494 -19.66 16.47 25.30
C PHE A 494 -20.59 15.83 24.26
N PRO A 495 -21.50 16.57 23.60
CA PRO A 495 -22.20 16.09 22.43
C PRO A 495 -21.23 15.95 21.24
N LYS A 496 -21.70 15.31 20.17
CA LYS A 496 -21.00 15.37 18.88
C LYS A 496 -21.08 16.80 18.34
N TYR A 497 -19.93 17.35 17.99
CA TYR A 497 -19.82 18.73 17.51
C TYR A 497 -19.53 18.82 16.00
N ASN A 498 -20.06 19.86 15.37
CA ASN A 498 -19.60 20.29 14.05
C ASN A 498 -18.22 20.95 14.18
N LEU A 499 -17.34 20.66 13.22
CA LEU A 499 -15.97 21.18 13.19
C LEU A 499 -15.93 22.54 12.49
N ILE A 500 -15.25 23.51 13.08
CA ILE A 500 -14.90 24.78 12.45
C ILE A 500 -13.39 24.94 12.52
N LEU A 501 -12.74 25.04 11.36
CA LEU A 501 -11.34 25.43 11.26
C LEU A 501 -11.28 26.95 11.07
N PHE A 502 -10.47 27.66 11.85
CA PHE A 502 -10.42 29.12 11.78
C PHE A 502 -9.00 29.69 11.77
N THR A 503 -8.80 30.74 10.98
CA THR A 503 -7.62 31.62 11.04
C THR A 503 -7.95 32.95 11.74
N GLN A 504 -9.22 33.37 11.68
CA GLN A 504 -9.72 34.59 12.30
C GLN A 504 -10.78 34.26 13.34
N ILE A 505 -10.73 34.97 14.48
CA ILE A 505 -11.52 34.67 15.68
C ILE A 505 -13.02 34.87 15.45
N ASP A 506 -13.42 35.77 14.55
CA ASP A 506 -14.81 36.06 14.18
C ASP A 506 -15.56 34.81 13.66
N LYS A 507 -14.86 33.85 13.07
CA LYS A 507 -15.41 32.59 12.55
C LYS A 507 -15.86 31.60 13.63
N ILE A 508 -15.44 31.78 14.88
CA ILE A 508 -15.85 30.93 16.01
C ILE A 508 -17.35 31.11 16.26
N GLN A 509 -18.07 29.98 16.34
CA GLN A 509 -19.51 29.89 16.60
C GLN A 509 -19.79 29.15 17.92
N ASP A 510 -20.84 29.58 18.61
CA ASP A 510 -21.29 28.94 19.84
C ASP A 510 -21.74 27.50 19.58
N GLY A 511 -21.33 26.58 20.47
CA GLY A 511 -21.68 25.17 20.35
C GLY A 511 -20.99 24.42 19.20
N ALA A 512 -19.99 25.01 18.54
CA ALA A 512 -19.14 24.32 17.57
C ALA A 512 -17.76 24.00 18.15
N TYR A 513 -17.11 22.95 17.64
CA TYR A 513 -15.74 22.60 18.00
C TYR A 513 -14.77 23.34 17.08
N SER A 514 -14.14 24.39 17.59
CA SER A 514 -13.31 25.30 16.79
C SER A 514 -11.83 25.02 16.99
N ILE A 515 -11.09 24.75 15.91
CA ILE A 515 -9.63 24.50 15.91
C ILE A 515 -8.92 25.62 15.14
N PRO A 516 -7.91 26.28 15.72
CA PRO A 516 -7.10 27.28 15.03
C PRO A 516 -6.19 26.60 13.97
N LEU A 517 -6.12 27.18 12.76
CA LEU A 517 -5.23 26.71 11.70
C LEU A 517 -3.80 27.28 11.81
N ASP A 518 -3.64 28.41 12.48
CA ASP A 518 -2.34 29.08 12.67
C ASP A 518 -1.76 28.77 14.05
N LYS A 519 -0.50 28.32 14.08
CA LYS A 519 0.29 28.05 15.30
C LYS A 519 0.61 29.32 16.12
N SER A 520 0.28 30.51 15.62
CA SER A 520 0.40 31.78 16.34
C SER A 520 -0.59 31.95 17.51
N PHE A 521 -1.43 30.95 17.79
CA PHE A 521 -2.34 30.81 18.95
C PHE A 521 -1.88 29.70 19.94
N PRO A 522 -0.70 29.78 20.57
CA PRO A 522 0.01 28.60 21.07
C PRO A 522 -0.32 28.28 22.54
N SER A 523 -1.58 28.45 22.94
CA SER A 523 -2.04 28.13 24.31
C SER A 523 -3.45 27.55 24.41
N VAL A 524 -4.20 27.48 23.31
CA VAL A 524 -5.50 26.82 23.29
C VAL A 524 -5.57 26.08 21.97
N ASP A 525 -5.68 24.76 22.05
CA ASP A 525 -5.67 23.90 20.86
C ASP A 525 -7.10 23.76 20.31
N ALA A 526 -8.13 23.93 21.15
CA ALA A 526 -9.51 24.04 20.67
C ALA A 526 -10.41 24.90 21.57
N ILE A 527 -11.43 25.50 20.96
CA ILE A 527 -12.42 26.35 21.61
C ILE A 527 -13.81 25.80 21.35
N ILE A 528 -14.56 25.59 22.43
CA ILE A 528 -16.01 25.32 22.38
C ILE A 528 -16.67 26.53 23.04
N ALA A 529 -17.04 27.50 22.22
CA ALA A 529 -17.66 28.73 22.70
C ALA A 529 -19.05 28.45 23.29
N PRO A 530 -19.48 29.20 24.32
CA PRO A 530 -18.82 30.41 24.84
C PRO A 530 -17.99 30.21 26.11
N ASN A 531 -17.81 28.98 26.62
CA ASN A 531 -17.31 28.77 27.99
C ASN A 531 -16.26 27.66 28.16
N CYS A 532 -15.76 27.06 27.08
CA CYS A 532 -14.81 25.94 27.16
C CYS A 532 -13.59 26.17 26.28
N LEU A 533 -12.42 26.09 26.91
CA LEU A 533 -11.10 26.18 26.29
C LEU A 533 -10.36 24.87 26.55
N LEU A 534 -9.79 24.28 25.50
CA LEU A 534 -9.11 22.99 25.56
C LEU A 534 -7.63 23.19 25.23
N GLN A 535 -6.78 22.60 26.06
CA GLN A 535 -5.34 22.56 25.83
C GLN A 535 -4.84 21.13 26.04
N MET A 536 -4.37 20.50 24.97
CA MET A 536 -3.91 19.13 24.91
C MET A 536 -2.45 19.04 25.29
N THR A 537 -2.06 18.07 26.11
CA THR A 537 -0.65 17.86 26.43
C THR A 537 -0.31 16.45 26.91
N THR A 538 0.90 16.01 26.60
CA THR A 538 1.57 14.80 27.12
C THR A 538 2.61 15.12 28.20
N THR A 539 2.82 16.39 28.55
CA THR A 539 3.76 16.85 29.59
C THR A 539 3.06 17.10 30.93
N LYS A 540 3.82 17.11 32.04
CA LYS A 540 3.26 17.42 33.39
C LYS A 540 3.04 18.92 33.61
N ASP A 541 3.80 19.74 32.91
CA ASP A 541 3.79 21.21 33.01
C ASP A 541 3.50 21.80 31.64
N HIS A 542 2.45 22.61 31.54
CA HIS A 542 2.07 23.35 30.35
C HIS A 542 1.38 24.66 30.72
N ASN A 543 2.17 25.72 30.86
CA ASN A 543 1.69 27.03 31.30
C ASN A 543 0.66 27.63 30.32
N ILE A 544 -0.25 28.44 30.87
CA ILE A 544 -1.28 29.15 30.11
C ILE A 544 -0.73 30.51 29.68
N LYS A 545 -0.65 30.76 28.36
CA LYS A 545 -0.18 32.03 27.82
C LYS A 545 -1.31 33.07 27.79
N ILE A 546 -1.21 34.09 28.64
CA ILE A 546 -2.30 35.06 28.88
C ILE A 546 -2.64 35.91 27.66
N ASN A 547 -1.63 36.29 26.87
CA ASN A 547 -1.83 37.23 25.76
C ASN A 547 -2.80 36.66 24.70
N GLU A 548 -2.82 35.34 24.55
CA GLU A 548 -3.72 34.64 23.65
C GLU A 548 -5.14 34.54 24.19
N LEU A 549 -5.31 34.27 25.48
CA LEU A 549 -6.62 34.30 26.14
C LEU A 549 -7.33 35.65 25.96
N LYS A 550 -6.57 36.75 25.95
CA LYS A 550 -7.12 38.09 25.69
C LYS A 550 -7.67 38.24 24.27
N ARG A 551 -7.11 37.54 23.29
CA ARG A 551 -7.55 37.62 21.87
C ARG A 551 -8.93 36.99 21.67
N VAL A 552 -9.18 35.86 22.33
CA VAL A 552 -10.45 35.11 22.19
C VAL A 552 -11.54 35.58 23.15
N ARG A 553 -11.24 36.57 24.01
CA ARG A 553 -12.17 37.11 25.03
C ARG A 553 -13.53 37.52 24.46
N SER A 554 -13.58 38.09 23.26
CA SER A 554 -14.85 38.54 22.64
C SER A 554 -15.80 37.39 22.28
N LYS A 555 -15.30 36.15 22.26
CA LYS A 555 -16.06 34.92 22.00
C LYS A 555 -16.38 34.12 23.27
N LEU A 556 -15.97 34.62 24.43
CA LEU A 556 -16.18 33.97 25.71
C LEU A 556 -17.15 34.75 26.57
N GLU A 557 -18.06 34.04 27.25
CA GLU A 557 -19.02 34.65 28.17
C GLU A 557 -18.36 34.94 29.52
N THR A 558 -17.68 36.08 29.63
CA THR A 558 -16.85 36.43 30.81
C THR A 558 -17.65 36.71 32.09
N GLU A 559 -18.97 36.74 32.02
CA GLU A 559 -19.86 36.87 33.19
C GLU A 559 -20.19 35.51 33.84
N LYS A 560 -19.83 34.40 33.17
CA LYS A 560 -19.96 33.03 33.68
C LYS A 560 -18.58 32.39 33.89
N ASN A 561 -18.58 31.25 34.58
CA ASN A 561 -17.37 30.45 34.73
C ASN A 561 -16.93 29.89 33.37
N ILE A 562 -15.68 30.16 33.01
CA ILE A 562 -15.02 29.62 31.82
C ILE A 562 -14.14 28.46 32.27
N GLY A 563 -14.38 27.27 31.72
CA GLY A 563 -13.55 26.10 31.97
C GLY A 563 -12.35 26.08 31.04
N PHE A 564 -11.15 26.05 31.64
CA PHE A 564 -9.90 25.78 30.95
C PHE A 564 -9.47 24.34 31.23
N TYR A 565 -9.54 23.49 30.22
CA TYR A 565 -9.35 22.05 30.36
C TYR A 565 -7.99 21.63 29.80
N PHE A 566 -7.15 21.10 30.67
CA PHE A 566 -5.96 20.35 30.28
C PHE A 566 -6.37 18.94 29.90
N VAL A 567 -6.34 18.64 28.62
CA VAL A 567 -6.65 17.33 28.07
C VAL A 567 -5.38 16.51 28.07
N VAL A 568 -5.36 15.41 28.81
CA VAL A 568 -4.16 14.60 29.02
C VAL A 568 -4.46 13.10 28.85
N PRO A 569 -3.46 12.29 28.51
CA PRO A 569 -3.57 10.84 28.63
C PRO A 569 -3.99 10.44 30.06
N THR A 570 -4.87 9.46 30.19
CA THR A 570 -5.43 9.04 31.50
C THR A 570 -4.35 8.72 32.54
N LYS A 571 -3.17 8.23 32.13
CA LYS A 571 -2.02 7.99 33.03
C LYS A 571 -1.49 9.25 33.73
N LEU A 572 -1.65 10.44 33.13
CA LEU A 572 -1.26 11.71 33.73
C LEU A 572 -2.38 12.32 34.59
N TYR A 573 -3.62 11.84 34.47
CA TYR A 573 -4.80 12.48 35.05
C TYR A 573 -4.69 12.70 36.57
N ASP A 574 -4.31 11.67 37.33
CA ASP A 574 -4.24 11.73 38.80
C ASP A 574 -3.11 12.63 39.29
N ILE A 575 -1.99 12.68 38.56
CA ILE A 575 -0.79 13.40 38.95
C ILE A 575 -0.72 14.83 38.39
N TYR A 576 -1.59 15.18 37.45
CA TYR A 576 -1.58 16.49 36.80
C TYR A 576 -1.89 17.59 37.81
N LYS A 577 -1.13 18.69 37.76
CA LYS A 577 -1.23 19.78 38.73
C LYS A 577 -1.77 21.04 38.07
N LYS A 578 -2.22 21.96 38.91
CA LYS A 578 -2.63 23.30 38.49
C LYS A 578 -1.47 24.01 37.80
N GLN A 579 -1.77 24.62 36.65
CA GLN A 579 -0.77 25.25 35.78
C GLN A 579 -0.67 26.75 36.04
N ARG A 580 0.53 27.30 35.84
CA ARG A 580 0.79 28.72 36.02
C ARG A 580 0.41 29.52 34.78
N TYR A 581 0.25 30.83 34.98
CA TYR A 581 0.06 31.78 33.90
C TYR A 581 1.39 32.43 33.52
N SER A 582 1.73 32.41 32.24
CA SER A 582 2.96 33.01 31.71
C SER A 582 2.67 34.08 30.65
N THR A 583 3.63 34.99 30.47
CA THR A 583 3.70 35.86 29.29
C THR A 583 4.49 35.18 28.16
N THR A 584 4.59 35.82 26.99
CA THR A 584 5.37 35.35 25.83
C THR A 584 6.85 35.12 26.13
N ASP A 585 7.39 35.70 27.22
CA ASP A 585 8.79 35.58 27.63
C ASP A 585 9.01 34.56 28.77
N GLU A 586 8.06 33.63 29.00
CA GLU A 586 8.08 32.61 30.06
C GLU A 586 8.20 33.13 31.50
N LYS A 587 8.09 34.44 31.71
CA LYS A 587 8.04 35.06 33.04
C LYS A 587 6.66 34.88 33.67
N ASP A 588 6.62 34.65 34.98
CA ASP A 588 5.37 34.61 35.75
C ASP A 588 4.60 35.92 35.53
N ALA A 589 3.36 35.79 35.07
CA ALA A 589 2.57 36.97 34.74
C ALA A 589 1.98 37.63 35.98
N LEU A 590 2.66 38.67 36.46
CA LEU A 590 2.25 39.45 37.64
C LEU A 590 0.89 40.18 37.44
N ASN A 591 0.49 40.48 36.20
CA ASN A 591 -0.74 41.20 35.87
C ASN A 591 -1.69 40.38 34.96
N THR A 592 -2.24 39.31 35.53
CA THR A 592 -3.41 38.58 35.02
C THR A 592 -4.65 39.46 35.21
N GLY A 593 -5.26 39.95 34.13
CA GLY A 593 -6.43 40.84 34.21
C GLY A 593 -7.57 40.26 35.07
N PRO A 594 -8.43 41.09 35.71
CA PRO A 594 -9.37 40.66 36.74
C PRO A 594 -10.27 39.48 36.33
N TRP A 595 -10.75 39.49 35.09
CA TRP A 595 -11.62 38.44 34.55
C TRP A 595 -10.95 37.06 34.47
N ILE A 596 -9.63 36.99 34.23
CA ILE A 596 -8.91 35.69 34.18
C ILE A 596 -8.83 35.09 35.57
N LYS A 597 -8.52 35.90 36.59
CA LYS A 597 -8.45 35.45 37.99
C LYS A 597 -9.81 35.04 38.56
N GLN A 598 -10.87 35.72 38.14
CA GLN A 598 -12.21 35.53 38.70
C GLN A 598 -13.02 34.45 37.96
N CYS A 599 -12.94 34.42 36.63
CA CYS A 599 -13.87 33.63 35.81
C CYS A 599 -13.24 32.35 35.24
N LEU A 600 -11.91 32.26 35.12
CA LEU A 600 -11.24 31.10 34.56
C LEU A 600 -11.00 30.03 35.64
N LYS A 601 -11.53 28.83 35.42
CA LYS A 601 -11.34 27.66 36.29
C LYS A 601 -10.54 26.59 35.56
N GLN A 602 -9.54 26.03 36.22
CA GLN A 602 -8.69 25.02 35.61
C GLN A 602 -9.18 23.60 35.93
N TYR A 603 -9.26 22.76 34.92
CA TYR A 603 -9.65 21.37 35.03
C TYR A 603 -8.64 20.49 34.30
N VAL A 604 -8.50 19.24 34.73
CA VAL A 604 -7.85 18.19 33.93
C VAL A 604 -8.91 17.21 33.44
N LEU A 605 -8.76 16.79 32.18
CA LEU A 605 -9.63 15.85 31.50
C LEU A 605 -8.79 14.68 30.99
N GLY A 606 -9.15 13.46 31.39
CA GLY A 606 -8.44 12.25 30.99
C GLY A 606 -9.00 11.68 29.68
N ILE A 607 -8.14 11.49 28.68
CA ILE A 607 -8.44 10.71 27.47
C ILE A 607 -7.79 9.34 27.62
N ASP A 608 -8.58 8.29 27.42
CA ASP A 608 -8.05 6.94 27.32
C ASP A 608 -7.45 6.76 25.93
N LEU A 609 -6.14 6.50 25.86
CA LEU A 609 -5.45 6.22 24.61
C LEU A 609 -5.90 4.90 23.98
N ASN A 610 -6.57 4.03 24.73
CA ASN A 610 -7.21 2.82 24.21
C ASN A 610 -8.60 3.10 23.61
N PHE A 611 -8.92 4.36 23.31
CA PHE A 611 -10.19 4.73 22.70
C PHE A 611 -10.38 4.00 21.37
N ARG A 612 -11.48 3.24 21.26
CA ARG A 612 -11.92 2.70 19.99
C ARG A 612 -12.62 3.81 19.23
N LEU A 613 -12.02 4.24 18.12
CA LEU A 613 -12.78 4.97 17.12
C LEU A 613 -14.01 4.11 16.76
N PRO A 614 -15.23 4.67 16.79
CA PRO A 614 -16.34 4.01 16.13
C PRO A 614 -15.86 3.70 14.72
N VAL A 615 -15.94 2.43 14.31
CA VAL A 615 -15.77 2.08 12.90
C VAL A 615 -16.81 2.94 12.19
N GLU A 616 -16.37 3.99 11.49
CA GLU A 616 -17.16 4.51 10.40
C GLU A 616 -17.26 3.30 9.48
N MET A 617 -18.40 2.62 9.57
CA MET A 617 -18.81 1.76 8.50
C MET A 617 -18.85 2.70 7.31
N SER A 618 -17.77 2.72 6.53
CA SER A 618 -17.91 3.02 5.13
C SER A 618 -19.11 2.19 4.71
N SER A 619 -20.08 2.86 4.13
CA SER A 619 -21.16 2.23 3.41
C SER A 619 -20.53 1.47 2.23
N ALA A 620 -19.78 0.40 2.53
CA ALA A 620 -19.72 -0.78 1.72
C ALA A 620 -21.14 -1.32 1.76
N SER A 621 -21.95 -0.73 0.88
CA SER A 621 -23.08 -1.39 0.29
C SER A 621 -22.58 -2.75 -0.16
N SER A 622 -22.75 -3.73 0.72
CA SER A 622 -22.95 -5.11 0.33
C SER A 622 -24.23 -5.07 -0.49
N ILE A 623 -24.09 -4.71 -1.76
CA ILE A 623 -25.03 -5.13 -2.79
C ILE A 623 -24.75 -6.63 -2.96
N THR A 624 -25.10 -7.41 -1.95
CA THR A 624 -25.92 -8.57 -2.27
C THR A 624 -27.18 -7.95 -2.83
N GLU A 625 -27.38 -8.04 -4.13
CA GLU A 625 -28.70 -7.90 -4.72
C GLU A 625 -29.60 -8.94 -4.04
N GLN A 626 -30.21 -8.58 -2.91
CA GLN A 626 -31.48 -9.17 -2.52
C GLN A 626 -32.48 -8.63 -3.53
N LYS A 627 -32.68 -9.40 -4.61
CA LYS A 627 -33.82 -9.20 -5.51
C LYS A 627 -35.10 -9.19 -4.69
N CYS A 628 -35.66 -8.01 -4.44
CA CYS A 628 -37.01 -7.83 -3.94
C CYS A 628 -37.95 -8.20 -5.10
N TYR A 629 -38.63 -9.34 -5.01
CA TYR A 629 -39.65 -9.76 -5.99
C TYR A 629 -41.00 -9.05 -5.76
N CYS A 630 -40.92 -7.77 -5.39
CA CYS A 630 -42.01 -6.98 -4.85
C CYS A 630 -42.70 -6.24 -6.00
N LYS A 631 -43.83 -6.75 -6.49
CA LYS A 631 -44.61 -6.13 -7.58
C LYS A 631 -45.69 -5.14 -7.07
N GLY A 632 -45.37 -4.29 -6.08
CA GLY A 632 -46.30 -3.29 -5.53
C GLY A 632 -45.68 -2.38 -4.44
N SER A 633 -46.29 -1.21 -4.18
CA SER A 633 -45.78 -0.11 -3.34
C SER A 633 -46.09 -0.26 -1.83
N CYS A 634 -45.24 0.33 -0.96
CA CYS A 634 -45.21 0.18 0.52
C CYS A 634 -45.45 1.53 1.22
N ASN A 635 -46.14 1.58 2.38
CA ASN A 635 -46.57 2.84 3.01
C ASN A 635 -46.12 3.16 4.44
N THR A 636 -45.39 2.28 5.12
CA THR A 636 -44.99 2.52 6.53
C THR A 636 -43.49 2.53 6.78
N ASN A 637 -42.68 2.47 5.72
CA ASN A 637 -41.23 2.64 5.74
C ASN A 637 -40.45 1.87 6.84
N GLN A 638 -41.01 0.78 7.38
CA GLN A 638 -40.36 -0.06 8.39
C GLN A 638 -39.36 -1.07 7.81
N CYS A 639 -39.19 -1.11 6.48
CA CYS A 639 -38.16 -1.89 5.79
C CYS A 639 -37.02 -1.04 5.20
N GLY A 640 -37.05 0.30 5.40
CA GLY A 640 -36.07 1.23 4.82
C GLY A 640 -36.19 1.46 3.30
N CYS A 641 -37.25 0.99 2.65
CA CYS A 641 -37.44 1.18 1.21
C CYS A 641 -38.13 2.52 0.92
N GLN A 642 -37.40 3.49 0.35
CA GLN A 642 -37.88 4.82 -0.03
C GLN A 642 -38.83 4.83 -1.24
N ARG A 643 -40.03 4.23 -1.16
CA ARG A 643 -41.10 4.48 -2.14
C ARG A 643 -42.46 4.59 -1.45
N ASN A 644 -43.00 5.80 -1.41
CA ASN A 644 -44.31 6.15 -0.86
C ASN A 644 -45.48 5.59 -1.72
N LYS A 645 -46.57 5.15 -1.03
CA LYS A 645 -47.99 4.97 -1.47
C LYS A 645 -48.52 3.54 -1.73
N LEU A 646 -48.95 2.81 -0.67
CA LEU A 646 -50.21 1.99 -0.44
C LEU A 646 -50.03 0.72 0.48
N PRO A 647 -51.09 0.12 1.11
CA PRO A 647 -51.01 -0.57 2.42
C PRO A 647 -50.77 -2.11 2.37
N CYS A 648 -50.27 -2.67 3.49
CA CYS A 648 -49.76 -4.04 3.62
C CYS A 648 -50.81 -5.07 4.06
N GLY A 649 -50.74 -6.31 3.53
CA GLY A 649 -51.51 -7.49 3.97
C GLY A 649 -50.61 -8.64 4.45
N GLU A 650 -51.23 -9.69 5.02
CA GLU A 650 -50.64 -10.77 5.87
C GLU A 650 -49.44 -11.57 5.30
N GLY A 651 -49.00 -11.32 4.08
CA GLY A 651 -47.87 -12.02 3.45
C GLY A 651 -46.47 -11.52 3.80
N CYS A 652 -46.31 -10.44 4.58
CA CYS A 652 -45.01 -9.76 4.73
C CYS A 652 -44.03 -10.37 5.75
N HIS A 653 -44.42 -11.41 6.51
CA HIS A 653 -43.56 -12.00 7.54
C HIS A 653 -43.58 -13.54 7.56
N PRO A 654 -42.69 -14.21 6.81
CA PRO A 654 -42.38 -15.60 7.09
C PRO A 654 -41.27 -15.65 8.15
N LYS A 655 -41.65 -16.06 9.36
CA LYS A 655 -40.77 -16.54 10.44
C LYS A 655 -39.84 -15.50 11.08
N ASN A 656 -40.40 -14.71 12.00
CA ASN A 656 -39.68 -14.45 13.24
C ASN A 656 -40.64 -14.45 14.44
N LYS A 657 -40.33 -15.29 15.42
CA LYS A 657 -41.11 -15.50 16.64
C LYS A 657 -40.92 -14.28 17.54
N ASN A 658 -41.76 -13.27 17.41
CA ASN A 658 -42.16 -12.36 18.49
C ASN A 658 -43.47 -11.68 18.07
N LYS A 659 -44.55 -11.97 18.81
CA LYS A 659 -45.90 -11.43 18.58
C LYS A 659 -45.86 -9.90 18.57
N CYS A 660 -46.35 -9.28 17.51
CA CYS A 660 -46.69 -7.85 17.53
C CYS A 660 -47.91 -7.69 18.46
N LYS A 661 -47.67 -7.21 19.68
CA LYS A 661 -48.73 -6.76 20.58
C LYS A 661 -49.17 -5.39 20.08
N ASN A 662 -50.38 -5.32 19.52
CA ASN A 662 -51.34 -4.21 19.63
C ASN A 662 -52.52 -4.55 18.69
N LEU A 663 -53.38 -5.46 19.17
CA LEU A 663 -54.80 -5.37 18.87
C LEU A 663 -55.36 -4.41 19.92
N LEU A 664 -55.86 -3.26 19.49
CA LEU A 664 -56.92 -2.57 20.21
C LEU A 664 -58.09 -2.48 19.24
N ASP A 665 -59.20 -2.97 19.76
CA ASP A 665 -60.52 -3.06 19.16
C ASP A 665 -61.12 -1.69 18.83
N GLU A 666 -62.12 -1.76 17.94
CA GLU A 666 -63.03 -0.72 17.41
C GLU A 666 -62.57 0.13 16.21
#